data_AF-A0A3A5UTU0-F1
#
_entry.id   AF-A0A3A5UTU0-F1
#
_cell.length_a   1.000
_cell.length_b   1.000
_cell.length_c   1.000
_cell.angle_alpha   90.00
_cell.angle_beta   90.00
_cell.angle_gamma   90.00
#
_symmetry.space_group_name_H-M   'P 1'
#
loop_
_entity.id
_entity.type
_entity.pdbx_description
1 polymer ?
#
loop_
_entity_poly.entity_id
_entity_poly.type
_entity_poly.pdbx_seq_one_letter_code
_entity_poly.pdbx_strand_id
1 'polypeptide(L)'
;MAVLNQSQYEWQTFKSLIECNYTMERRTLYAILLVGLLVTSGCLGNADIESENTDVGNENTGMVSVNASWDAIIQSVPMDGTPVALQVVITNQGDEWGVEPTILTPQFTSLLLYEWEKNQQGYLLTFVPEMEGDYSIQIEFFTTNNAQFIDPQPVRLTHVITVLPVDEDAPILTAPVFIEIDEQRLIWYEGTVIHANIPTCTLQIVLEEGTIKSPVVKDDGSWKLLLDLSESVSSFDIQTDVECGSHAQKNDTVVTQIIIVNEGEDTDGDGITDENDRCPDGYGVADGWTSSLASDQDQDGCHDLQEDTDDDNDGVGDDYDLCPTSFGWVSFPNADYDSDGCHDADEDNDDDNDGILDADDSCPRGFIGWSSSTFSDWDSDGCSDLDEDMDDDNDGREDEMDSCPKGLTDWIRSSSTDFDGDGCSDSTEDLDDDNDSVEDVNSTGSPLDLCPETPLNSTQVDENGCAAVQRDTDVDGVNDFDDQCPGTPAQLPVNAVGCADIDADGVFANVDLCPNSPERWTIDADGCAVIQSAVPWTSSSALDGPMQSVPDFSIPTLDGTFYFQQEWTGYEIYFFLFKYTDSGGNSNSATWGQSPGQFLRAMPDNVHVFYGSFDSSYHTDIVSRKTAVENALNPNEEQEWDGRIHFIDQRANSISGGLGQMISNFNSPLYMGIDRFQLARETGSLYAWTSSTNDPMHLVHEPAQWNAEFPVEIRRSDPSVQEVTIMDFDRHTGGWGGGFTSSMSAEFPSNITDYDTMEVYHEHACVDRMNRYQTSDGTYAGCHEWDYEANLRICERNNTSACGTEFMRWITTYGREGKWLTDISPYLFMLENDDNRTFKYRGANKGDLTITVLLSNWGSGLRSTAADFAFTGGQFDGTYNDVSKYTRDLNFTVPSWAEKVQIVATITGHGFGKDNANCAEFCDHEHHYSMNGFSTYEWHPIVYSNEGCENEVQNGVVANQFGSWPFGRAGWCAGQDVKQWTYDITGWSDMNGGVNHLTYRGLFNGQEYVPSDGVGNGERNIHAEIWVVYYDSTTS
;
A
#
# COMPACT_ATOMS: atom_id res chain seq x y z
N MET A 1 -20.61 -36.05 1.70
CA MET A 1 -21.89 -35.90 0.98
C MET A 1 -22.05 -34.40 0.81
N ALA A 2 -21.72 -33.76 -0.32
CA ALA A 2 -21.92 -34.07 -1.75
C ALA A 2 -23.30 -33.64 -2.27
N VAL A 3 -23.37 -33.31 -3.58
CA VAL A 3 -24.51 -32.76 -4.35
C VAL A 3 -24.70 -31.24 -4.18
N LEU A 4 -24.85 -30.38 -5.22
CA LEU A 4 -24.36 -30.30 -6.63
C LEU A 4 -24.94 -29.00 -7.30
N ASN A 5 -24.20 -28.37 -8.24
CA ASN A 5 -24.70 -27.62 -9.44
C ASN A 5 -25.56 -26.32 -9.26
N GLN A 6 -25.76 -25.42 -10.26
CA GLN A 6 -25.29 -25.30 -11.68
C GLN A 6 -25.34 -23.84 -12.26
N SER A 7 -24.98 -23.70 -13.56
CA SER A 7 -25.39 -22.68 -14.57
C SER A 7 -24.86 -21.22 -14.48
N GLN A 8 -24.47 -20.48 -15.55
CA GLN A 8 -24.28 -20.71 -17.02
C GLN A 8 -25.47 -21.24 -17.86
N TYR A 9 -25.94 -20.68 -18.99
CA TYR A 9 -25.47 -19.67 -19.98
C TYR A 9 -26.70 -18.83 -20.51
N GLU A 10 -26.83 -18.11 -21.65
CA GLU A 10 -26.12 -18.01 -22.96
C GLU A 10 -26.29 -16.62 -23.68
N TRP A 11 -26.94 -16.56 -24.86
CA TRP A 11 -27.24 -15.43 -25.80
C TRP A 11 -26.03 -14.71 -26.46
N GLN A 12 -25.51 -15.15 -27.62
CA GLN A 12 -26.01 -15.06 -29.03
C GLN A 12 -25.87 -13.65 -29.67
N THR A 13 -25.03 -13.38 -30.69
CA THR A 13 -25.01 -13.78 -32.15
C THR A 13 -26.08 -13.09 -33.02
N PHE A 14 -25.87 -12.57 -34.24
CA PHE A 14 -24.70 -12.37 -35.14
C PHE A 14 -25.05 -11.37 -36.29
N LYS A 15 -24.19 -11.24 -37.33
CA LYS A 15 -24.41 -10.59 -38.67
C LYS A 15 -24.31 -9.04 -38.73
N SER A 16 -23.84 -8.39 -39.81
CA SER A 16 -23.12 -8.88 -41.02
C SER A 16 -22.52 -7.80 -41.96
N LEU A 17 -21.39 -8.15 -42.61
CA LEU A 17 -21.02 -7.92 -44.04
C LEU A 17 -20.57 -6.55 -44.63
N ILE A 18 -19.49 -6.66 -45.44
CA ILE A 18 -19.20 -6.03 -46.76
C ILE A 18 -18.46 -4.66 -46.89
N GLU A 19 -17.18 -4.81 -47.26
CA GLU A 19 -16.38 -4.12 -48.30
C GLU A 19 -16.13 -2.58 -48.39
N CYS A 20 -14.89 -2.31 -48.84
CA CYS A 20 -14.50 -1.37 -49.91
C CYS A 20 -13.90 0.03 -49.61
N ASN A 21 -12.57 0.03 -49.41
CA ASN A 21 -11.56 0.56 -50.37
C ASN A 21 -11.40 2.10 -50.61
N TYR A 22 -10.20 2.45 -51.08
CA TYR A 22 -9.72 3.76 -51.59
C TYR A 22 -9.37 4.94 -50.65
N THR A 23 -8.17 5.45 -50.92
CA THR A 23 -7.50 6.69 -50.49
C THR A 23 -8.29 7.99 -50.67
N MET A 24 -8.04 9.00 -49.82
CA MET A 24 -7.40 10.27 -50.27
C MET A 24 -6.95 11.24 -49.15
N GLU A 25 -6.21 12.29 -49.55
CA GLU A 25 -5.62 13.32 -48.68
C GLU A 25 -6.62 14.36 -48.11
N ARG A 26 -6.12 15.18 -47.17
CA ARG A 26 -6.51 16.57 -46.87
C ARG A 26 -7.91 16.83 -46.26
N ARG A 27 -7.91 17.40 -45.03
CA ARG A 27 -8.30 18.81 -44.76
C ARG A 27 -8.25 19.17 -43.26
N THR A 28 -7.24 19.95 -42.86
CA THR A 28 -7.38 20.87 -41.71
C THR A 28 -6.58 22.14 -41.98
N LEU A 29 -7.25 23.19 -42.46
CA LEU A 29 -6.62 24.47 -42.84
C LEU A 29 -7.49 25.65 -42.39
N TYR A 30 -7.94 25.61 -41.13
CA TYR A 30 -8.98 26.49 -40.57
C TYR A 30 -8.65 27.13 -39.20
N ALA A 31 -7.36 27.31 -38.89
CA ALA A 31 -6.92 27.99 -37.66
C ALA A 31 -6.54 29.50 -37.84
N ILE A 32 -6.63 30.04 -39.06
CA ILE A 32 -6.10 31.38 -39.40
C ILE A 32 -7.21 32.44 -39.62
N LEU A 33 -8.49 32.05 -39.58
CA LEU A 33 -9.62 32.95 -39.89
C LEU A 33 -10.20 33.72 -38.68
N LEU A 34 -9.87 33.32 -37.44
CA LEU A 34 -10.57 33.81 -36.23
C LEU A 34 -9.94 35.05 -35.57
N VAL A 35 -8.68 35.36 -35.84
CA VAL A 35 -7.99 36.55 -35.28
C VAL A 35 -8.35 37.85 -36.05
N GLY A 36 -8.89 37.73 -37.26
CA GLY A 36 -9.11 38.88 -38.17
C GLY A 36 -10.37 39.72 -37.92
N LEU A 37 -11.22 39.38 -36.94
CA LEU A 37 -12.60 39.91 -36.84
C LEU A 37 -12.95 40.67 -35.55
N LEU A 38 -12.02 40.80 -34.59
CA LEU A 38 -12.24 41.53 -33.33
C LEU A 38 -11.74 42.99 -33.33
N VAL A 39 -11.49 43.57 -34.51
CA VAL A 39 -11.00 44.97 -34.65
C VAL A 39 -11.85 45.76 -35.66
N THR A 40 -13.07 46.18 -35.29
CA THR A 40 -13.74 47.41 -35.80
C THR A 40 -15.07 47.75 -35.07
N SER A 41 -15.02 48.25 -33.82
CA SER A 41 -16.22 48.81 -33.14
C SER A 41 -15.89 49.79 -31.99
N GLY A 42 -15.15 50.87 -32.27
CA GLY A 42 -14.81 51.88 -31.24
C GLY A 42 -15.93 52.91 -30.96
N CYS A 43 -16.05 53.36 -29.71
CA CYS A 43 -16.92 54.47 -29.30
C CYS A 43 -16.24 55.44 -28.32
N LEU A 44 -15.72 56.54 -28.87
CA LEU A 44 -15.59 57.91 -28.33
C LEU A 44 -15.62 58.14 -26.80
N GLY A 45 -14.47 58.47 -26.23
CA GLY A 45 -14.29 59.33 -25.06
C GLY A 45 -13.15 60.33 -25.35
N ASN A 46 -13.20 61.58 -24.86
CA ASN A 46 -12.37 62.67 -25.41
C ASN A 46 -11.93 63.71 -24.37
N ALA A 47 -10.66 64.16 -24.46
CA ALA A 47 -9.99 65.17 -23.63
C ALA A 47 -9.75 64.74 -22.15
N ASP A 48 -8.71 65.17 -21.44
CA ASP A 48 -8.00 66.46 -21.52
C ASP A 48 -6.46 66.38 -21.62
N ILE A 49 -5.81 67.55 -21.70
CA ILE A 49 -4.36 67.75 -21.88
C ILE A 49 -3.78 68.47 -20.64
N GLU A 50 -2.73 67.93 -20.02
CA GLU A 50 -1.76 68.72 -19.25
C GLU A 50 -0.32 68.45 -19.71
N SER A 51 0.60 69.34 -19.34
CA SER A 51 1.80 69.69 -20.11
C SER A 51 3.10 68.97 -19.73
N GLU A 52 3.95 68.70 -20.72
CA GLU A 52 5.41 68.65 -20.50
C GLU A 52 5.91 70.00 -19.95
N ASN A 53 6.84 69.99 -18.97
CA ASN A 53 7.88 71.03 -18.92
C ASN A 53 9.14 70.63 -18.10
N THR A 54 10.20 70.25 -18.82
CA THR A 54 11.62 70.57 -18.56
C THR A 54 12.29 70.24 -17.20
N ASP A 55 13.18 69.24 -17.26
CA ASP A 55 14.66 69.42 -17.23
C ASP A 55 15.47 69.25 -15.91
N VAL A 56 16.76 68.91 -16.10
CA VAL A 56 17.91 68.85 -15.16
C VAL A 56 18.01 67.65 -14.19
N GLY A 57 18.17 66.45 -14.76
CA GLY A 57 19.38 65.60 -14.63
C GLY A 57 19.92 65.11 -13.27
N ASN A 58 20.14 63.78 -13.20
CA ASN A 58 21.28 63.16 -12.50
C ASN A 58 21.76 61.93 -13.29
N GLU A 59 23.05 61.63 -13.26
CA GLU A 59 23.58 60.33 -13.73
C GLU A 59 23.40 59.30 -12.60
N ASN A 60 22.27 58.57 -12.62
CA ASN A 60 22.14 57.36 -11.82
C ASN A 60 22.76 56.19 -12.60
N THR A 61 23.97 55.76 -12.22
CA THR A 61 24.41 54.39 -12.48
C THR A 61 23.49 53.44 -11.73
N GLY A 62 22.83 52.51 -12.43
CA GLY A 62 22.03 51.47 -11.78
C GLY A 62 22.87 50.69 -10.78
N MET A 63 22.45 50.67 -9.51
CA MET A 63 23.00 49.75 -8.52
C MET A 63 22.06 48.56 -8.43
N VAL A 64 22.59 47.37 -8.70
CA VAL A 64 21.80 46.13 -8.79
C VAL A 64 22.24 45.16 -7.70
N SER A 65 21.30 44.48 -7.07
CA SER A 65 21.57 43.30 -6.24
C SER A 65 20.94 42.08 -6.89
N VAL A 66 21.64 40.94 -6.90
CA VAL A 66 21.13 39.64 -7.35
C VAL A 66 21.62 38.60 -6.34
N ASN A 67 20.68 37.87 -5.74
CA ASN A 67 20.94 36.68 -4.95
C ASN A 67 20.24 35.49 -5.63
N ALA A 68 20.96 34.39 -5.81
CA ALA A 68 20.48 33.24 -6.57
C ALA A 68 20.95 31.93 -5.95
N SER A 69 20.11 30.90 -6.05
CA SER A 69 20.39 29.54 -5.58
C SER A 69 19.78 28.53 -6.55
N TRP A 70 20.24 27.28 -6.48
CA TRP A 70 19.44 26.16 -6.98
C TRP A 70 18.21 25.96 -6.09
N ASP A 71 17.14 25.39 -6.64
CA ASP A 71 15.93 25.01 -5.90
C ASP A 71 16.09 23.58 -5.37
N ALA A 72 16.00 22.60 -6.28
CA ALA A 72 16.40 21.21 -6.07
C ALA A 72 17.65 20.88 -6.91
N ILE A 73 18.48 19.95 -6.41
CA ILE A 73 19.78 19.59 -7.02
C ILE A 73 19.81 18.09 -7.35
N ILE A 74 19.62 17.76 -8.63
CA ILE A 74 19.75 16.39 -9.14
C ILE A 74 21.24 16.03 -9.24
N GLN A 75 21.72 15.00 -8.52
CA GLN A 75 23.15 14.65 -8.50
C GLN A 75 23.56 13.68 -9.63
N SER A 76 22.65 12.81 -10.06
CA SER A 76 22.86 11.84 -11.14
C SER A 76 21.56 11.58 -11.90
N VAL A 77 21.66 11.10 -13.13
CA VAL A 77 20.54 10.63 -13.96
C VAL A 77 20.96 9.38 -14.77
N PRO A 78 20.04 8.45 -15.10
CA PRO A 78 20.31 7.41 -16.08
C PRO A 78 20.44 8.00 -17.50
N MET A 79 21.06 7.25 -18.42
CA MET A 79 21.09 7.59 -19.85
C MET A 79 19.84 7.06 -20.60
N ASP A 80 18.65 7.34 -20.05
CA ASP A 80 17.34 6.93 -20.58
C ASP A 80 16.80 7.84 -21.69
N GLY A 81 17.31 9.07 -21.78
CA GLY A 81 16.84 10.12 -22.70
C GLY A 81 15.92 11.16 -22.05
N THR A 82 15.66 11.06 -20.75
CA THR A 82 14.89 12.04 -19.97
C THR A 82 15.63 13.40 -19.94
N PRO A 83 14.93 14.53 -20.18
CA PRO A 83 15.54 15.85 -20.09
C PRO A 83 15.85 16.22 -18.64
N VAL A 84 17.13 16.50 -18.37
CA VAL A 84 17.59 17.11 -17.12
C VAL A 84 17.04 18.52 -17.02
N ALA A 85 16.27 18.81 -15.98
CA ALA A 85 15.73 20.13 -15.68
C ALA A 85 16.29 20.66 -14.34
N LEU A 86 16.85 21.88 -14.32
CA LEU A 86 17.36 22.53 -13.10
C LEU A 86 16.74 23.92 -12.92
N GLN A 87 16.09 24.14 -11.79
CA GLN A 87 15.53 25.44 -11.41
C GLN A 87 16.58 26.28 -10.66
N VAL A 88 16.78 27.51 -11.13
CA VAL A 88 17.56 28.56 -10.46
C VAL A 88 16.60 29.62 -9.93
N VAL A 89 16.43 29.66 -8.61
CA VAL A 89 15.66 30.71 -7.92
C VAL A 89 16.48 31.99 -7.90
N ILE A 90 15.87 33.13 -8.23
CA ILE A 90 16.55 34.44 -8.22
C ILE A 90 15.71 35.51 -7.53
N THR A 91 16.33 36.21 -6.59
CA THR A 91 15.81 37.44 -5.99
C THR A 91 16.72 38.61 -6.37
N ASN A 92 16.15 39.68 -6.95
CA ASN A 92 16.92 40.83 -7.41
C ASN A 92 16.33 42.18 -6.98
N GLN A 93 17.18 43.20 -6.95
CA GLN A 93 16.79 44.61 -6.84
C GLN A 93 17.42 45.38 -8.00
N GLY A 94 16.59 45.96 -8.87
CA GLY A 94 17.02 46.59 -10.12
C GLY A 94 17.08 45.60 -11.29
N ASP A 95 16.78 46.09 -12.50
CA ASP A 95 16.52 45.26 -13.69
C ASP A 95 17.67 45.25 -14.71
N GLU A 96 18.77 45.96 -14.44
CA GLU A 96 19.88 46.15 -15.38
C GLU A 96 20.96 45.05 -15.26
N TRP A 97 20.53 43.79 -15.36
CA TRP A 97 21.39 42.60 -15.31
C TRP A 97 20.93 41.51 -16.31
N GLY A 98 21.76 40.48 -16.45
CA GLY A 98 21.51 39.28 -17.25
C GLY A 98 22.19 38.06 -16.64
N VAL A 99 21.81 36.88 -17.13
CA VAL A 99 22.30 35.58 -16.66
C VAL A 99 22.39 34.61 -17.83
N GLU A 100 23.53 33.93 -17.95
CA GLU A 100 23.81 32.95 -19.02
C GLU A 100 24.33 31.63 -18.41
N PRO A 101 23.78 30.47 -18.80
CA PRO A 101 24.27 29.16 -18.40
C PRO A 101 25.39 28.67 -19.34
N THR A 102 26.27 27.83 -18.83
CA THR A 102 27.26 27.08 -19.60
C THR A 102 27.29 25.65 -19.09
N ILE A 103 26.99 24.69 -19.98
CA ILE A 103 27.05 23.25 -19.73
C ILE A 103 28.29 22.70 -20.43
N LEU A 104 29.10 21.91 -19.73
CA LEU A 104 30.23 21.16 -20.26
C LEU A 104 29.90 19.66 -20.19
N THR A 105 30.07 18.95 -21.31
CA THR A 105 29.96 17.49 -21.37
C THR A 105 31.19 16.81 -20.73
N PRO A 106 31.17 15.48 -20.49
CA PRO A 106 32.26 14.76 -19.81
C PRO A 106 33.61 14.75 -20.57
N GLN A 107 33.62 15.27 -21.81
CA GLN A 107 34.78 15.43 -22.68
C GLN A 107 35.28 16.89 -22.71
N PHE A 108 34.78 17.74 -21.81
CA PHE A 108 35.07 19.17 -21.66
C PHE A 108 34.70 20.02 -22.88
N THR A 109 33.70 19.59 -23.65
CA THR A 109 33.08 20.37 -24.74
C THR A 109 31.79 21.03 -24.27
N SER A 110 31.52 22.27 -24.71
CA SER A 110 30.27 22.96 -24.36
C SER A 110 29.07 22.35 -25.10
N LEU A 111 28.02 22.00 -24.35
CA LEU A 111 26.74 21.58 -24.95
C LEU A 111 26.06 22.80 -25.59
N LEU A 112 25.58 22.64 -26.82
CA LEU A 112 24.98 23.72 -27.62
C LEU A 112 23.46 23.62 -27.77
N LEU A 113 22.86 22.56 -27.25
CA LEU A 113 21.42 22.31 -27.28
C LEU A 113 20.90 22.24 -25.83
N TYR A 114 20.30 23.32 -25.38
CA TYR A 114 19.60 23.44 -24.11
C TYR A 114 18.53 24.53 -24.23
N GLU A 115 17.53 24.47 -23.36
CA GLU A 115 16.50 25.49 -23.21
C GLU A 115 16.75 26.26 -21.90
N TRP A 116 16.54 27.58 -21.92
CA TRP A 116 16.79 28.47 -20.78
C TRP A 116 15.65 29.49 -20.69
N GLU A 117 14.62 29.13 -19.94
CA GLU A 117 13.37 29.89 -19.85
C GLU A 117 13.27 30.66 -18.53
N LYS A 118 12.52 31.76 -18.53
CA LYS A 118 12.26 32.56 -17.32
C LYS A 118 10.86 32.29 -16.79
N ASN A 119 10.75 31.86 -15.54
CA ASN A 119 9.48 31.59 -14.85
C ASN A 119 9.23 32.59 -13.70
N GLN A 120 8.26 32.29 -12.82
CA GLN A 120 7.84 33.21 -11.75
C GLN A 120 8.84 33.30 -10.58
N GLN A 121 9.68 32.26 -10.37
CA GLN A 121 10.65 32.18 -9.27
C GLN A 121 12.10 32.44 -9.72
N GLY A 122 12.37 32.39 -11.02
CA GLY A 122 13.71 32.60 -11.57
C GLY A 122 13.82 32.09 -13.01
N TYR A 123 14.72 31.13 -13.23
CA TYR A 123 14.97 30.53 -14.55
C TYR A 123 15.08 29.01 -14.47
N LEU A 124 14.64 28.33 -15.54
CA LEU A 124 14.72 26.88 -15.70
C LEU A 124 15.70 26.53 -16.83
N LEU A 125 16.69 25.68 -16.53
CA LEU A 125 17.63 25.11 -17.50
C LEU A 125 17.22 23.68 -17.85
N THR A 126 16.97 23.39 -19.12
CA THR A 126 16.57 22.04 -19.57
C THR A 126 17.48 21.54 -20.68
N PHE A 127 18.02 20.32 -20.57
CA PHE A 127 18.83 19.68 -21.62
C PHE A 127 18.74 18.15 -21.57
N VAL A 128 18.94 17.48 -22.70
CA VAL A 128 19.02 16.00 -22.76
C VAL A 128 20.50 15.58 -22.81
N PRO A 129 20.96 14.66 -21.95
CA PRO A 129 22.30 14.09 -22.05
C PRO A 129 22.50 13.27 -23.34
N GLU A 130 23.65 13.45 -23.99
CA GLU A 130 24.00 12.73 -25.23
C GLU A 130 24.92 11.51 -24.98
N MET A 131 25.53 11.38 -23.79
CA MET A 131 26.47 10.30 -23.44
C MET A 131 26.76 10.21 -21.92
N GLU A 132 27.26 9.07 -21.46
CA GLU A 132 27.65 8.79 -20.07
C GLU A 132 28.76 9.70 -19.52
N GLY A 133 28.73 9.96 -18.20
CA GLY A 133 29.76 10.66 -17.42
C GLY A 133 29.32 12.01 -16.82
N ASP A 134 30.27 12.75 -16.26
CA ASP A 134 30.01 14.00 -15.51
C ASP A 134 29.77 15.23 -16.42
N TYR A 135 28.57 15.82 -16.32
CA TYR A 135 28.23 17.11 -16.93
C TYR A 135 28.42 18.23 -15.90
N SER A 136 29.26 19.23 -16.20
CA SER A 136 29.49 20.37 -15.33
C SER A 136 28.72 21.61 -15.81
N ILE A 137 27.92 22.18 -14.93
CA ILE A 137 26.97 23.26 -15.23
C ILE A 137 27.39 24.50 -14.43
N GLN A 138 27.45 25.66 -15.10
CA GLN A 138 27.93 26.92 -14.53
C GLN A 138 26.98 28.05 -14.93
N ILE A 139 26.57 28.89 -13.97
CA ILE A 139 25.70 30.04 -14.19
C ILE A 139 26.50 31.33 -13.92
N GLU A 140 26.63 32.20 -14.93
CA GLU A 140 27.29 33.49 -14.79
C GLU A 140 26.29 34.66 -14.85
N PHE A 141 26.44 35.61 -13.92
CA PHE A 141 25.65 36.84 -13.83
C PHE A 141 26.45 38.05 -14.29
N PHE A 142 25.83 38.95 -15.06
CA PHE A 142 26.47 40.17 -15.58
C PHE A 142 25.53 41.38 -15.53
N THR A 143 26.09 42.58 -15.46
CA THR A 143 25.32 43.84 -15.52
C THR A 143 25.16 44.32 -16.97
N THR A 144 24.03 44.97 -17.26
CA THR A 144 23.79 45.66 -18.53
C THR A 144 23.87 47.18 -18.35
N ASN A 145 23.83 47.96 -19.45
CA ASN A 145 23.69 49.44 -19.45
C ASN A 145 24.66 50.28 -18.56
N ASN A 146 25.85 49.76 -18.21
CA ASN A 146 26.78 50.35 -17.21
C ASN A 146 26.27 50.35 -15.75
N ALA A 147 25.30 49.51 -15.40
CA ALA A 147 24.97 49.21 -14.01
C ALA A 147 26.15 48.54 -13.29
N GLN A 148 26.14 48.55 -11.96
CA GLN A 148 27.12 47.89 -11.10
C GLN A 148 26.43 47.05 -10.03
N PHE A 149 26.93 45.84 -9.80
CA PHE A 149 26.47 45.02 -8.68
C PHE A 149 26.90 45.64 -7.35
N ILE A 150 25.99 45.64 -6.37
CA ILE A 150 26.25 45.98 -4.97
C ILE A 150 27.16 44.89 -4.36
N ASP A 151 27.89 45.22 -3.29
CA ASP A 151 28.72 44.27 -2.54
C ASP A 151 27.87 43.61 -1.42
N PRO A 152 27.79 42.26 -1.31
CA PRO A 152 28.53 41.24 -2.05
C PRO A 152 28.06 41.06 -3.50
N GLN A 153 29.02 40.86 -4.40
CA GLN A 153 28.75 40.48 -5.80
C GLN A 153 28.02 39.12 -5.87
N PRO A 154 27.16 38.90 -6.89
CA PRO A 154 26.45 37.62 -7.05
C PRO A 154 27.43 36.45 -7.17
N VAL A 155 27.15 35.37 -6.44
CA VAL A 155 27.94 34.14 -6.44
C VAL A 155 27.69 33.37 -7.73
N ARG A 156 28.76 32.84 -8.32
CA ARG A 156 28.67 31.92 -9.47
C ARG A 156 28.12 30.58 -9.00
N LEU A 157 26.97 30.16 -9.52
CA LEU A 157 26.46 28.82 -9.24
C LEU A 157 27.18 27.82 -10.13
N THR A 158 27.64 26.72 -9.52
CA THR A 158 28.27 25.60 -10.22
C THR A 158 27.69 24.30 -9.70
N HIS A 159 27.36 23.38 -10.60
CA HIS A 159 26.86 22.05 -10.28
C HIS A 159 27.52 20.98 -11.19
N VAL A 160 27.43 19.71 -10.80
CA VAL A 160 27.88 18.55 -11.58
C VAL A 160 26.83 17.45 -11.49
N ILE A 161 26.46 16.89 -12.64
CA ILE A 161 25.52 15.77 -12.76
C ILE A 161 26.24 14.58 -13.39
N THR A 162 26.28 13.44 -12.71
CA THR A 162 26.84 12.20 -13.25
C THR A 162 25.78 11.44 -14.03
N VAL A 163 25.96 11.28 -15.34
CA VAL A 163 25.10 10.46 -16.20
C VAL A 163 25.56 9.02 -16.13
N LEU A 164 24.70 8.15 -15.63
CA LEU A 164 24.96 6.72 -15.41
C LEU A 164 24.53 5.89 -16.63
N PRO A 165 25.18 4.74 -16.90
CA PRO A 165 24.68 3.78 -17.88
C PRO A 165 23.31 3.24 -17.46
N VAL A 166 22.52 2.80 -18.43
CA VAL A 166 21.22 2.15 -18.19
C VAL A 166 21.46 0.72 -17.67
N ASP A 167 20.87 0.38 -16.53
CA ASP A 167 20.73 -1.03 -16.12
C ASP A 167 19.56 -1.64 -16.91
N GLU A 168 19.77 -2.84 -17.45
CA GLU A 168 18.78 -3.54 -18.28
C GLU A 168 18.28 -4.75 -17.49
N ASP A 169 16.98 -4.85 -17.22
CA ASP A 169 16.40 -5.91 -16.39
C ASP A 169 16.68 -7.33 -16.93
N ALA A 170 16.57 -8.33 -16.06
CA ALA A 170 16.58 -9.71 -16.51
C ALA A 170 15.36 -10.00 -17.41
N PRO A 171 15.51 -10.78 -18.49
CA PRO A 171 14.38 -11.18 -19.30
C PRO A 171 13.49 -12.17 -18.54
N ILE A 172 12.18 -11.99 -18.60
CA ILE A 172 11.19 -12.89 -17.99
C ILE A 172 10.71 -13.87 -19.05
N LEU A 173 10.95 -15.16 -18.84
CA LEU A 173 10.51 -16.25 -19.72
C LEU A 173 9.20 -16.86 -19.23
N THR A 174 8.18 -16.89 -20.09
CA THR A 174 6.93 -17.63 -19.84
C THR A 174 6.83 -18.82 -20.79
N ALA A 175 6.69 -20.02 -20.24
CA ALA A 175 6.37 -21.24 -20.98
C ALA A 175 5.34 -22.08 -20.20
N PRO A 176 4.55 -22.94 -20.86
CA PRO A 176 3.65 -23.88 -20.18
C PRO A 176 4.46 -24.80 -19.24
N VAL A 177 4.02 -25.01 -18.01
CA VAL A 177 4.70 -25.92 -17.06
C VAL A 177 4.28 -27.39 -17.31
N PHE A 178 3.09 -27.61 -17.87
CA PHE A 178 2.49 -28.93 -18.08
C PHE A 178 1.65 -28.98 -19.37
N ILE A 179 1.66 -30.11 -20.08
CA ILE A 179 0.88 -30.35 -21.30
C ILE A 179 0.39 -31.81 -21.34
N GLU A 180 -0.90 -32.03 -21.63
CA GLU A 180 -1.50 -33.35 -21.84
C GLU A 180 -1.99 -33.51 -23.29
N ILE A 181 -1.81 -34.69 -23.88
CA ILE A 181 -1.86 -34.91 -25.33
C ILE A 181 -2.58 -36.23 -25.64
N ASP A 182 -3.87 -36.20 -25.95
CA ASP A 182 -4.65 -37.40 -26.25
C ASP A 182 -4.15 -38.13 -27.52
N GLU A 183 -4.73 -37.86 -28.70
CA GLU A 183 -4.39 -38.61 -29.91
C GLU A 183 -3.32 -37.95 -30.80
N GLN A 184 -3.17 -36.62 -30.73
CA GLN A 184 -2.36 -35.85 -31.69
C GLN A 184 -0.95 -35.54 -31.17
N ARG A 185 0.03 -36.38 -31.56
CA ARG A 185 1.46 -36.26 -31.17
C ARG A 185 2.23 -35.11 -31.84
N LEU A 186 1.57 -34.03 -32.21
CA LEU A 186 2.14 -32.83 -32.83
C LEU A 186 1.56 -31.60 -32.12
N ILE A 187 2.37 -30.94 -31.28
CA ILE A 187 1.92 -29.81 -30.45
C ILE A 187 2.62 -28.51 -30.83
N TRP A 188 1.92 -27.39 -30.69
CA TRP A 188 2.55 -26.08 -30.63
C TRP A 188 3.01 -25.82 -29.20
N TYR A 189 4.32 -25.76 -29.00
CA TYR A 189 4.94 -25.30 -27.77
C TYR A 189 5.25 -23.81 -27.95
N GLU A 190 4.54 -22.96 -27.21
CA GLU A 190 4.57 -21.51 -27.37
C GLU A 190 4.45 -20.78 -26.04
N GLY A 191 4.92 -19.53 -26.02
CA GLY A 191 5.03 -18.73 -24.81
C GLY A 191 5.51 -17.31 -25.11
N THR A 192 5.96 -16.60 -24.08
CA THR A 192 6.37 -15.19 -24.15
C THR A 192 7.75 -14.96 -23.53
N VAL A 193 8.40 -13.89 -23.96
CA VAL A 193 9.59 -13.29 -23.34
C VAL A 193 9.27 -11.81 -23.13
N ILE A 194 9.34 -11.34 -21.89
CA ILE A 194 9.17 -9.93 -21.54
C ILE A 194 10.54 -9.37 -21.18
N HIS A 195 10.98 -8.35 -21.92
CA HIS A 195 12.26 -7.66 -21.72
C HIS A 195 12.17 -6.28 -22.38
N ALA A 196 12.80 -5.25 -21.80
CA ALA A 196 12.72 -3.87 -22.31
C ALA A 196 13.22 -3.73 -23.76
N ASN A 197 14.13 -4.61 -24.21
CA ASN A 197 14.67 -4.63 -25.56
C ASN A 197 14.55 -6.02 -26.22
N ILE A 198 13.32 -6.46 -26.51
CA ILE A 198 12.99 -7.79 -27.08
C ILE A 198 13.86 -8.18 -28.30
N PRO A 199 14.22 -7.30 -29.26
CA PRO A 199 15.07 -7.65 -30.40
C PRO A 199 16.50 -8.11 -30.05
N THR A 200 16.94 -7.99 -28.80
CA THR A 200 18.21 -8.53 -28.30
C THR A 200 18.12 -9.99 -27.86
N CYS A 201 16.90 -10.51 -27.66
CA CYS A 201 16.67 -11.82 -27.06
C CYS A 201 17.00 -13.00 -27.98
N THR A 202 17.63 -14.03 -27.40
CA THR A 202 17.86 -15.32 -28.04
C THR A 202 17.36 -16.45 -27.15
N LEU A 203 16.60 -17.40 -27.71
CA LEU A 203 15.91 -18.45 -26.96
C LEU A 203 16.33 -19.84 -27.45
N GLN A 204 16.54 -20.75 -26.51
CA GLN A 204 16.96 -22.14 -26.73
C GLN A 204 16.02 -23.10 -25.99
N ILE A 205 15.78 -24.27 -26.55
CA ILE A 205 14.94 -25.33 -25.98
C ILE A 205 15.71 -26.64 -26.09
N VAL A 206 15.82 -27.38 -24.99
CA VAL A 206 16.57 -28.64 -24.86
C VAL A 206 15.58 -29.78 -24.58
N LEU A 207 15.57 -30.78 -25.48
CA LEU A 207 14.75 -31.99 -25.37
C LEU A 207 15.59 -33.17 -24.84
N GLU A 208 14.92 -34.20 -24.32
CA GLU A 208 15.51 -35.34 -23.57
C GLU A 208 16.73 -36.02 -24.25
N GLU A 209 16.78 -36.09 -25.59
CA GLU A 209 17.93 -36.64 -26.33
C GLU A 209 19.15 -35.68 -26.43
N GLY A 210 19.12 -34.51 -25.80
CA GLY A 210 20.09 -33.44 -26.01
C GLY A 210 19.89 -32.70 -27.35
N THR A 211 18.69 -32.81 -27.94
CA THR A 211 18.34 -32.06 -29.16
C THR A 211 17.99 -30.63 -28.79
N ILE A 212 18.82 -29.69 -29.24
CA ILE A 212 18.60 -28.24 -29.07
C ILE A 212 17.77 -27.69 -30.24
N LYS A 213 16.78 -26.85 -29.93
CA LYS A 213 16.00 -26.04 -30.86
C LYS A 213 16.14 -24.56 -30.46
N SER A 214 16.02 -23.65 -31.43
CA SER A 214 16.01 -22.20 -31.17
C SER A 214 14.91 -21.57 -32.02
N PRO A 215 13.70 -21.35 -31.46
CA PRO A 215 12.65 -20.62 -32.15
C PRO A 215 12.99 -19.13 -32.19
N VAL A 216 12.24 -18.38 -33.00
CA VAL A 216 12.38 -16.92 -33.09
C VAL A 216 11.37 -16.27 -32.14
N VAL A 217 11.86 -15.46 -31.21
CA VAL A 217 11.04 -14.50 -30.45
C VAL A 217 10.61 -13.40 -31.41
N LYS A 218 9.31 -13.11 -31.50
CA LYS A 218 8.78 -12.02 -32.34
C LYS A 218 8.90 -10.67 -31.63
N ASP A 219 8.71 -9.59 -32.38
CA ASP A 219 8.71 -8.21 -31.86
C ASP A 219 7.61 -7.97 -30.79
N ASP A 220 6.61 -8.85 -30.71
CA ASP A 220 5.55 -8.88 -29.69
C ASP A 220 5.90 -9.74 -28.45
N GLY A 221 7.15 -10.18 -28.31
CA GLY A 221 7.64 -11.02 -27.22
C GLY A 221 7.24 -12.50 -27.32
N SER A 222 6.26 -12.87 -28.13
CA SER A 222 5.82 -14.27 -28.22
C SER A 222 6.67 -15.11 -29.18
N TRP A 223 6.93 -16.34 -28.78
CA TRP A 223 7.70 -17.34 -29.53
C TRP A 223 6.86 -18.62 -29.66
N LYS A 224 7.08 -19.37 -30.75
CA LYS A 224 6.45 -20.69 -30.91
C LYS A 224 7.24 -21.68 -31.74
N LEU A 225 7.06 -22.96 -31.40
CA LEU A 225 7.75 -24.10 -32.00
C LEU A 225 6.77 -25.27 -32.15
N LEU A 226 6.68 -25.85 -33.35
CA LEU A 226 5.99 -27.12 -33.54
C LEU A 226 6.90 -28.26 -33.07
N LEU A 227 6.47 -29.01 -32.06
CA LEU A 227 7.13 -30.22 -31.58
C LEU A 227 6.43 -31.46 -32.14
N ASP A 228 7.21 -32.33 -32.80
CA ASP A 228 6.80 -33.67 -33.20
C ASP A 228 7.22 -34.65 -32.10
N LEU A 229 6.24 -35.20 -31.40
CA LEU A 229 6.41 -36.14 -30.29
C LEU A 229 5.97 -37.56 -30.68
N SER A 230 5.91 -37.85 -31.99
CA SER A 230 5.42 -39.13 -32.51
C SER A 230 6.21 -40.34 -32.00
N GLU A 231 7.53 -40.19 -31.82
CA GLU A 231 8.42 -41.24 -31.31
C GLU A 231 8.40 -41.39 -29.77
N SER A 232 7.82 -40.45 -29.03
CA SER A 232 7.69 -40.51 -27.56
C SER A 232 6.64 -41.53 -27.11
N VAL A 233 6.92 -42.28 -26.04
CA VAL A 233 6.07 -43.38 -25.52
C VAL A 233 5.87 -43.35 -24.00
N SER A 234 6.34 -42.30 -23.35
CA SER A 234 6.23 -42.02 -21.91
C SER A 234 6.30 -40.51 -21.68
N SER A 235 5.92 -40.06 -20.49
CA SER A 235 6.12 -38.67 -20.05
C SER A 235 7.61 -38.34 -19.93
N PHE A 236 7.97 -37.10 -20.28
CA PHE A 236 9.34 -36.56 -20.25
C PHE A 236 9.28 -35.04 -20.04
N ASP A 237 10.43 -34.44 -19.73
CA ASP A 237 10.58 -33.01 -19.45
C ASP A 237 11.35 -32.27 -20.57
N ILE A 238 11.10 -30.95 -20.68
CA ILE A 238 11.69 -30.03 -21.67
C ILE A 238 12.26 -28.83 -20.92
N GLN A 239 13.51 -28.45 -21.15
CA GLN A 239 14.10 -27.20 -20.64
C GLN A 239 14.06 -26.11 -21.72
N THR A 240 13.80 -24.87 -21.31
CA THR A 240 13.78 -23.68 -22.18
C THR A 240 14.59 -22.57 -21.51
N ASP A 241 15.53 -21.97 -22.24
CA ASP A 241 16.46 -20.93 -21.77
C ASP A 241 16.37 -19.69 -22.66
N VAL A 242 16.44 -18.48 -22.09
CA VAL A 242 16.51 -17.22 -22.84
C VAL A 242 17.66 -16.34 -22.35
N GLU A 243 18.30 -15.60 -23.26
CA GLU A 243 19.37 -14.64 -22.99
C GLU A 243 19.07 -13.33 -23.75
N CYS A 244 19.01 -12.19 -23.05
CA CYS A 244 18.69 -10.87 -23.61
C CYS A 244 19.63 -9.78 -23.05
N GLY A 245 19.67 -8.61 -23.70
CA GLY A 245 20.44 -7.45 -23.28
C GLY A 245 21.22 -6.78 -24.42
N SER A 246 21.32 -5.45 -24.40
CA SER A 246 22.13 -4.65 -25.35
C SER A 246 23.43 -4.14 -24.74
N HIS A 247 23.44 -3.92 -23.43
CA HIS A 247 24.54 -3.37 -22.63
C HIS A 247 24.96 -4.36 -21.52
N ALA A 248 24.00 -5.10 -20.94
CA ALA A 248 24.26 -6.17 -19.98
C ALA A 248 23.45 -7.43 -20.34
N GLN A 249 24.11 -8.53 -20.69
CA GLN A 249 23.41 -9.78 -21.00
C GLN A 249 22.99 -10.51 -19.72
N LYS A 250 21.68 -10.73 -19.55
CA LYS A 250 21.04 -11.47 -18.45
C LYS A 250 20.19 -12.62 -19.04
N ASN A 251 19.93 -13.68 -18.25
CA ASN A 251 19.29 -14.92 -18.74
C ASN A 251 18.29 -15.52 -17.74
N ASP A 252 17.36 -16.33 -18.25
CA ASP A 252 16.28 -17.00 -17.49
C ASP A 252 15.95 -18.39 -18.09
N THR A 253 15.39 -19.31 -17.28
CA THR A 253 15.21 -20.74 -17.61
C THR A 253 13.91 -21.33 -17.01
N VAL A 254 13.10 -22.02 -17.82
CA VAL A 254 11.84 -22.69 -17.45
C VAL A 254 11.84 -24.18 -17.86
N VAL A 255 11.08 -25.04 -17.17
CA VAL A 255 10.94 -26.48 -17.48
C VAL A 255 9.47 -26.90 -17.62
N THR A 256 9.18 -27.80 -18.58
CA THR A 256 7.82 -28.25 -18.98
C THR A 256 7.70 -29.79 -19.01
N GLN A 257 6.54 -30.37 -18.62
CA GLN A 257 6.27 -31.83 -18.60
C GLN A 257 5.06 -32.29 -19.46
N ILE A 258 5.06 -33.54 -19.98
CA ILE A 258 4.11 -34.05 -21.03
C ILE A 258 3.37 -35.41 -20.69
N ILE A 259 2.06 -35.62 -21.02
CA ILE A 259 1.19 -36.85 -20.74
C ILE A 259 0.20 -37.27 -21.91
N ILE A 260 -0.44 -38.49 -21.98
CA ILE A 260 -1.19 -39.09 -23.19
C ILE A 260 -2.43 -40.09 -22.97
N VAL A 261 -3.53 -40.09 -23.80
CA VAL A 261 -4.76 -41.04 -23.83
C VAL A 261 -5.56 -41.24 -25.21
N ASN A 262 -6.72 -41.99 -25.34
CA ASN A 262 -7.53 -42.39 -26.60
C ASN A 262 -9.00 -43.01 -26.43
N GLU A 263 -9.99 -42.93 -27.41
CA GLU A 263 -11.25 -43.77 -27.77
C GLU A 263 -11.94 -43.33 -29.15
N GLY A 264 -13.05 -43.78 -29.85
CA GLY A 264 -14.31 -44.64 -29.76
C GLY A 264 -15.05 -45.00 -31.15
N GLU A 265 -16.40 -45.28 -31.28
CA GLU A 265 -17.15 -45.90 -32.49
C GLU A 265 -18.65 -45.41 -32.85
N ASP A 266 -19.41 -45.97 -33.86
CA ASP A 266 -20.74 -45.59 -34.54
C ASP A 266 -21.73 -46.80 -34.88
N THR A 267 -23.05 -46.63 -35.17
CA THR A 267 -24.12 -47.72 -35.11
C THR A 267 -24.72 -48.31 -36.41
N ASP A 268 -25.74 -47.70 -37.05
CA ASP A 268 -26.63 -48.36 -38.06
C ASP A 268 -25.98 -48.46 -39.46
N GLY A 269 -25.25 -47.41 -39.86
CA GLY A 269 -24.42 -47.37 -41.06
C GLY A 269 -25.11 -46.98 -42.37
N ASP A 270 -26.30 -46.36 -42.37
CA ASP A 270 -26.90 -45.77 -43.58
C ASP A 270 -26.05 -44.61 -44.15
N GLY A 271 -25.40 -43.83 -43.28
CA GLY A 271 -24.58 -42.67 -43.60
C GLY A 271 -24.79 -41.45 -42.69
N ILE A 272 -25.81 -41.45 -41.84
CA ILE A 272 -26.10 -40.43 -40.82
C ILE A 272 -25.81 -41.00 -39.43
N THR A 273 -25.19 -40.21 -38.55
CA THR A 273 -24.90 -40.62 -37.16
C THR A 273 -26.18 -40.57 -36.30
N ASP A 274 -26.30 -41.49 -35.34
CA ASP A 274 -27.48 -41.73 -34.47
C ASP A 274 -28.22 -40.48 -33.92
N GLU A 275 -27.54 -39.34 -33.78
CA GLU A 275 -28.13 -38.08 -33.30
C GLU A 275 -28.98 -37.32 -34.35
N ASN A 276 -28.97 -37.69 -35.64
CA ASN A 276 -29.51 -36.87 -36.74
C ASN A 276 -30.54 -37.56 -37.66
N ASP A 277 -31.09 -38.72 -37.28
CA ASP A 277 -32.15 -39.41 -38.05
C ASP A 277 -33.50 -39.42 -37.30
N ARG A 278 -34.61 -39.37 -38.05
CA ARG A 278 -35.98 -39.55 -37.56
C ARG A 278 -36.39 -41.02 -37.42
N CYS A 279 -35.66 -41.96 -38.03
CA CYS A 279 -35.91 -43.40 -37.91
C CYS A 279 -34.64 -44.26 -37.60
N PRO A 280 -33.87 -44.01 -36.51
CA PRO A 280 -32.52 -44.58 -36.29
C PRO A 280 -32.37 -46.11 -36.11
N ASP A 281 -33.44 -46.88 -36.28
CA ASP A 281 -33.48 -48.36 -36.31
C ASP A 281 -34.12 -48.81 -37.66
N GLY A 282 -33.93 -48.03 -38.72
CA GLY A 282 -34.76 -47.98 -39.93
C GLY A 282 -34.32 -48.90 -41.08
N TYR A 283 -34.64 -48.49 -42.31
CA TYR A 283 -34.27 -49.21 -43.55
C TYR A 283 -32.83 -48.90 -43.99
N GLY A 284 -31.86 -49.09 -43.10
CA GLY A 284 -30.45 -48.77 -43.33
C GLY A 284 -29.74 -49.67 -44.37
N VAL A 285 -28.41 -49.55 -44.43
CA VAL A 285 -27.55 -50.15 -45.48
C VAL A 285 -27.64 -51.69 -45.57
N ALA A 286 -28.16 -52.36 -44.52
CA ALA A 286 -28.40 -53.79 -44.47
C ALA A 286 -29.54 -54.27 -45.40
N ASP A 287 -30.59 -53.46 -45.58
CA ASP A 287 -31.75 -53.77 -46.42
C ASP A 287 -31.67 -53.18 -47.83
N GLY A 288 -30.68 -52.31 -48.07
CA GLY A 288 -30.29 -51.86 -49.42
C GLY A 288 -31.02 -50.60 -49.90
N TRP A 289 -31.55 -49.80 -48.98
CA TRP A 289 -32.03 -48.44 -49.21
C TRP A 289 -30.99 -47.42 -48.72
N THR A 290 -31.13 -46.18 -49.20
CA THR A 290 -30.41 -44.95 -48.81
C THR A 290 -31.30 -43.78 -49.23
N SER A 291 -31.54 -42.77 -48.39
CA SER A 291 -32.47 -41.66 -48.71
C SER A 291 -32.17 -40.99 -50.06
N SER A 292 -33.22 -40.68 -50.83
CA SER A 292 -33.10 -39.92 -52.08
C SER A 292 -34.40 -39.29 -52.58
N LEU A 293 -34.27 -38.07 -53.11
CA LEU A 293 -35.25 -37.22 -53.84
C LEU A 293 -36.15 -37.87 -54.92
N ALA A 294 -36.02 -39.16 -55.20
CA ALA A 294 -36.82 -39.90 -56.18
C ALA A 294 -37.80 -40.91 -55.54
N SER A 295 -37.81 -40.99 -54.22
CA SER A 295 -38.64 -41.90 -53.40
C SER A 295 -38.96 -41.32 -52.02
N ASP A 296 -38.72 -40.01 -51.86
CA ASP A 296 -38.82 -39.17 -50.67
C ASP A 296 -38.81 -37.74 -51.25
N GLN A 297 -39.97 -37.22 -51.67
CA GLN A 297 -40.05 -36.00 -52.49
C GLN A 297 -40.04 -34.70 -51.67
N ASP A 298 -40.43 -34.74 -50.40
CA ASP A 298 -40.35 -33.65 -49.43
C ASP A 298 -39.11 -33.73 -48.51
N GLN A 299 -38.38 -34.86 -48.50
CA GLN A 299 -37.06 -35.06 -47.87
C GLN A 299 -37.07 -35.06 -46.34
N ASP A 300 -37.93 -35.88 -45.75
CA ASP A 300 -38.03 -36.04 -44.29
C ASP A 300 -37.43 -37.36 -43.75
N GLY A 301 -37.06 -38.28 -44.65
CA GLY A 301 -36.53 -39.62 -44.33
C GLY A 301 -37.50 -40.77 -44.64
N CYS A 302 -38.76 -40.49 -44.97
CA CYS A 302 -39.80 -41.49 -45.25
C CYS A 302 -39.93 -41.83 -46.76
N HIS A 303 -41.10 -42.30 -47.22
CA HIS A 303 -41.28 -42.78 -48.61
C HIS A 303 -42.73 -42.67 -49.14
N ASP A 304 -43.01 -41.67 -49.98
CA ASP A 304 -44.37 -41.19 -50.32
C ASP A 304 -45.36 -42.28 -50.82
N LEU A 305 -44.91 -43.20 -51.67
CA LEU A 305 -45.79 -44.00 -52.55
C LEU A 305 -46.56 -45.16 -51.86
N GLN A 306 -46.86 -45.06 -50.57
CA GLN A 306 -47.64 -46.04 -49.81
C GLN A 306 -48.59 -45.43 -48.75
N GLU A 307 -48.60 -44.11 -48.50
CA GLU A 307 -49.20 -43.54 -47.26
C GLU A 307 -50.02 -42.22 -47.42
N ASP A 308 -50.58 -41.86 -48.60
CA ASP A 308 -51.26 -40.55 -48.87
C ASP A 308 -52.57 -40.61 -49.74
N THR A 309 -53.48 -39.60 -49.66
CA THR A 309 -54.81 -39.51 -50.35
C THR A 309 -55.48 -38.10 -50.56
N ASP A 310 -55.30 -37.44 -51.70
CA ASP A 310 -56.17 -36.36 -52.29
C ASP A 310 -56.07 -36.41 -53.84
N ASP A 311 -57.10 -35.99 -54.61
CA ASP A 311 -57.29 -36.40 -56.03
C ASP A 311 -57.39 -35.24 -57.07
N ASP A 312 -58.19 -34.20 -56.81
CA ASP A 312 -58.32 -33.00 -57.68
C ASP A 312 -57.66 -31.74 -57.05
N ASN A 313 -57.50 -31.78 -55.73
CA ASN A 313 -56.68 -30.90 -54.90
C ASN A 313 -57.13 -29.42 -54.85
N ASP A 314 -58.42 -29.14 -55.11
CA ASP A 314 -59.01 -27.84 -54.77
C ASP A 314 -59.21 -27.65 -53.25
N GLY A 315 -59.26 -28.75 -52.49
CA GLY A 315 -59.18 -28.76 -51.03
C GLY A 315 -60.41 -29.38 -50.33
N VAL A 316 -61.53 -29.56 -51.04
CA VAL A 316 -62.76 -30.16 -50.47
C VAL A 316 -63.02 -31.53 -51.10
N GLY A 317 -62.42 -32.58 -50.52
CA GLY A 317 -62.46 -33.93 -51.09
C GLY A 317 -63.87 -34.50 -51.34
N ASP A 318 -64.07 -35.03 -52.55
CA ASP A 318 -65.24 -35.68 -53.22
C ASP A 318 -66.59 -35.88 -52.50
N ASP A 319 -66.62 -36.21 -51.21
CA ASP A 319 -67.82 -36.54 -50.44
C ASP A 319 -68.47 -35.32 -49.73
N TYR A 320 -67.81 -34.14 -49.72
CA TYR A 320 -68.21 -32.98 -48.88
C TYR A 320 -68.60 -31.68 -49.60
N ASP A 321 -68.30 -31.52 -50.89
CA ASP A 321 -68.62 -30.32 -51.68
C ASP A 321 -70.08 -30.31 -52.20
N LEU A 322 -70.73 -29.13 -52.20
CA LEU A 322 -72.05 -28.91 -52.81
C LEU A 322 -72.00 -28.68 -54.34
N CYS A 323 -70.83 -28.36 -54.90
CA CYS A 323 -70.56 -28.00 -56.29
C CYS A 323 -69.56 -28.90 -57.10
N PRO A 324 -69.43 -30.23 -56.90
CA PRO A 324 -68.24 -31.06 -57.21
C PRO A 324 -67.95 -31.39 -58.68
N THR A 325 -67.90 -30.38 -59.55
CA THR A 325 -67.35 -30.43 -60.93
C THR A 325 -66.89 -29.05 -61.45
N SER A 326 -66.60 -28.09 -60.58
CA SER A 326 -66.53 -26.65 -60.91
C SER A 326 -65.14 -26.14 -61.35
N PHE A 327 -64.50 -26.83 -62.30
CA PHE A 327 -63.11 -26.58 -62.69
C PHE A 327 -62.78 -25.12 -63.08
N GLY A 328 -61.84 -24.50 -62.37
CA GLY A 328 -61.17 -23.25 -62.80
C GLY A 328 -61.24 -22.08 -61.82
N TRP A 329 -61.99 -22.26 -60.73
CA TRP A 329 -61.72 -21.64 -59.43
C TRP A 329 -61.39 -22.78 -58.44
N VAL A 330 -61.35 -22.48 -57.16
CA VAL A 330 -61.01 -23.37 -56.03
C VAL A 330 -61.74 -22.84 -54.80
N SER A 331 -62.34 -23.70 -53.96
CA SER A 331 -62.92 -23.30 -52.67
C SER A 331 -61.83 -22.85 -51.69
N PHE A 332 -61.45 -21.58 -51.81
CA PHE A 332 -60.62 -20.85 -50.87
C PHE A 332 -61.48 -19.86 -50.08
N PRO A 333 -61.21 -19.63 -48.77
CA PRO A 333 -61.92 -18.65 -47.93
C PRO A 333 -61.83 -17.16 -48.37
N ASN A 334 -61.38 -16.86 -49.58
CA ASN A 334 -61.38 -15.52 -50.18
C ASN A 334 -62.38 -15.38 -51.34
N ALA A 335 -63.14 -16.45 -51.61
CA ALA A 335 -64.13 -16.55 -52.68
C ALA A 335 -65.35 -17.41 -52.28
N ASP A 336 -65.23 -18.22 -51.23
CA ASP A 336 -66.21 -19.13 -50.61
C ASP A 336 -65.90 -19.13 -49.11
N TYR A 337 -66.37 -18.11 -48.39
CA TYR A 337 -65.85 -17.76 -47.05
C TYR A 337 -66.25 -18.78 -45.98
N ASP A 338 -67.55 -19.12 -45.84
CA ASP A 338 -68.01 -20.19 -44.94
C ASP A 338 -67.75 -21.62 -45.45
N SER A 339 -67.21 -21.73 -46.67
CA SER A 339 -66.71 -22.97 -47.29
C SER A 339 -67.80 -24.03 -47.53
N ASP A 340 -69.01 -23.58 -47.86
CA ASP A 340 -70.17 -24.38 -48.30
C ASP A 340 -69.98 -24.97 -49.72
N GLY A 341 -69.11 -24.37 -50.55
CA GLY A 341 -68.91 -24.71 -51.97
C GLY A 341 -69.55 -23.71 -52.95
N CYS A 342 -69.99 -22.54 -52.45
CA CYS A 342 -70.62 -21.46 -53.22
C CYS A 342 -69.77 -20.18 -53.17
N HIS A 343 -70.07 -19.18 -54.01
CA HIS A 343 -69.13 -18.07 -54.26
C HIS A 343 -69.67 -16.69 -53.81
N ASP A 344 -69.15 -16.15 -52.70
CA ASP A 344 -69.74 -14.99 -51.97
C ASP A 344 -70.15 -13.85 -52.91
N ALA A 345 -69.19 -13.36 -53.71
CA ALA A 345 -69.29 -12.06 -54.40
C ALA A 345 -70.41 -11.93 -55.46
N ASP A 346 -71.04 -13.05 -55.85
CA ASP A 346 -72.14 -13.11 -56.81
C ASP A 346 -73.41 -13.75 -56.22
N GLU A 347 -73.30 -14.62 -55.19
CA GLU A 347 -74.39 -15.51 -54.77
C GLU A 347 -74.74 -15.52 -53.25
N ASP A 348 -73.94 -14.91 -52.34
CA ASP A 348 -74.28 -14.77 -50.89
C ASP A 348 -74.30 -13.31 -50.34
N ASN A 349 -74.78 -13.10 -49.10
CA ASN A 349 -75.02 -11.81 -48.42
C ASN A 349 -75.02 -11.92 -46.85
N ASP A 350 -74.36 -12.92 -46.27
CA ASP A 350 -74.28 -13.22 -44.82
C ASP A 350 -72.98 -14.00 -44.63
N ASP A 351 -71.84 -13.34 -44.94
CA ASP A 351 -70.62 -14.00 -45.45
C ASP A 351 -69.98 -15.01 -44.46
N ASP A 352 -70.23 -14.87 -43.15
CA ASP A 352 -69.74 -15.76 -42.07
C ASP A 352 -70.86 -16.54 -41.32
N ASN A 353 -72.13 -16.19 -41.55
CA ASN A 353 -73.32 -16.76 -40.91
C ASN A 353 -73.37 -16.68 -39.35
N ASP A 354 -72.72 -15.69 -38.69
CA ASP A 354 -72.81 -15.51 -37.21
C ASP A 354 -74.23 -15.08 -36.74
N GLY A 355 -74.89 -14.18 -37.49
CA GLY A 355 -76.25 -13.67 -37.24
C GLY A 355 -76.38 -12.17 -36.95
N ILE A 356 -75.29 -11.40 -36.97
CA ILE A 356 -75.26 -9.95 -37.23
C ILE A 356 -75.38 -9.76 -38.76
N LEU A 357 -74.92 -8.65 -39.33
CA LEU A 357 -74.93 -8.36 -40.78
C LEU A 357 -73.76 -7.40 -41.09
N ASP A 358 -73.08 -7.61 -42.21
CA ASP A 358 -71.85 -6.93 -42.67
C ASP A 358 -71.92 -5.39 -42.84
N ALA A 359 -73.03 -4.75 -42.47
CA ALA A 359 -73.25 -3.32 -42.48
C ALA A 359 -73.42 -2.66 -41.08
N ASP A 360 -73.63 -3.46 -40.03
CA ASP A 360 -73.79 -3.02 -38.63
C ASP A 360 -72.74 -3.70 -37.70
N ASP A 361 -71.64 -4.21 -38.28
CA ASP A 361 -70.60 -5.05 -37.65
C ASP A 361 -69.18 -4.43 -37.77
N SER A 362 -68.29 -4.71 -36.80
CA SER A 362 -66.85 -4.36 -36.84
C SER A 362 -65.98 -5.41 -37.56
N CYS A 363 -66.38 -6.69 -37.49
CA CYS A 363 -65.82 -7.82 -38.22
C CYS A 363 -66.79 -8.38 -39.30
N PRO A 364 -67.18 -7.63 -40.37
CA PRO A 364 -68.09 -8.07 -41.45
C PRO A 364 -67.79 -9.35 -42.26
N ARG A 365 -66.77 -10.11 -41.87
CA ARG A 365 -66.37 -11.44 -42.36
C ARG A 365 -65.62 -12.09 -41.21
N GLY A 366 -66.34 -12.41 -40.14
CA GLY A 366 -65.78 -12.89 -38.87
C GLY A 366 -65.51 -14.39 -38.88
N PHE A 367 -65.36 -15.02 -37.70
CA PHE A 367 -65.28 -16.49 -37.65
C PHE A 367 -66.62 -17.15 -37.98
N ILE A 368 -66.57 -18.31 -38.64
CA ILE A 368 -67.77 -19.01 -39.10
C ILE A 368 -68.35 -19.92 -38.01
N GLY A 369 -69.66 -19.83 -37.78
CA GLY A 369 -70.42 -20.79 -36.96
C GLY A 369 -70.40 -20.58 -35.44
N TRP A 370 -70.06 -19.38 -34.95
CA TRP A 370 -70.34 -18.93 -33.58
C TRP A 370 -71.62 -18.05 -33.55
N SER A 371 -71.68 -17.04 -32.66
CA SER A 371 -72.71 -15.98 -32.66
C SER A 371 -72.41 -14.94 -31.56
N SER A 372 -72.38 -13.63 -31.86
CA SER A 372 -72.18 -12.53 -30.89
C SER A 372 -73.01 -12.68 -29.59
N SER A 373 -72.33 -12.59 -28.44
CA SER A 373 -72.94 -12.69 -27.12
C SER A 373 -72.01 -12.23 -25.99
N THR A 374 -72.54 -11.70 -24.88
CA THR A 374 -71.81 -11.14 -23.72
C THR A 374 -71.04 -12.18 -22.86
N PHE A 375 -70.24 -13.02 -23.52
CA PHE A 375 -69.38 -14.10 -23.02
C PHE A 375 -68.34 -14.53 -24.09
N SER A 376 -68.47 -14.04 -25.31
CA SER A 376 -67.65 -14.32 -26.49
C SER A 376 -67.54 -13.06 -27.38
N ASP A 377 -67.80 -11.90 -26.78
CA ASP A 377 -67.97 -10.57 -27.35
C ASP A 377 -68.20 -9.65 -26.11
N TRP A 378 -67.09 -9.21 -25.48
CA TRP A 378 -67.06 -8.59 -24.14
C TRP A 378 -67.50 -7.12 -24.17
N ASP A 379 -67.06 -6.35 -25.16
CA ASP A 379 -67.45 -4.95 -25.36
C ASP A 379 -68.75 -4.78 -26.18
N SER A 380 -69.15 -5.82 -26.93
CA SER A 380 -70.37 -5.91 -27.77
C SER A 380 -70.32 -5.19 -29.13
N ASP A 381 -69.22 -5.32 -29.88
CA ASP A 381 -69.02 -4.70 -31.20
C ASP A 381 -69.29 -5.58 -32.44
N GLY A 382 -69.24 -6.91 -32.29
CA GLY A 382 -69.46 -7.90 -33.35
C GLY A 382 -68.32 -8.91 -33.54
N CYS A 383 -67.08 -8.54 -33.20
CA CYS A 383 -65.92 -9.44 -33.24
C CYS A 383 -65.94 -10.46 -32.07
N SER A 384 -65.29 -11.62 -32.25
CA SER A 384 -65.13 -12.64 -31.20
C SER A 384 -63.87 -12.45 -30.34
N ASP A 385 -64.04 -12.29 -29.02
CA ASP A 385 -63.02 -12.29 -27.93
C ASP A 385 -61.87 -13.30 -28.13
N LEU A 386 -62.15 -14.46 -28.73
CA LEU A 386 -61.23 -15.60 -28.72
C LEU A 386 -60.15 -15.53 -29.81
N ASP A 387 -60.45 -14.88 -30.94
CA ASP A 387 -59.71 -15.05 -32.19
C ASP A 387 -59.73 -13.81 -33.13
N GLU A 388 -60.46 -12.73 -32.80
CA GLU A 388 -60.74 -11.61 -33.74
C GLU A 388 -60.47 -10.23 -33.16
N ASP A 389 -60.97 -9.97 -31.95
CA ASP A 389 -60.50 -8.84 -31.18
C ASP A 389 -59.09 -9.14 -30.64
N MET A 390 -58.35 -8.07 -30.35
CA MET A 390 -57.02 -8.09 -29.76
C MET A 390 -56.84 -6.99 -28.70
N ASP A 391 -57.89 -6.25 -28.35
CA ASP A 391 -57.94 -5.22 -27.31
C ASP A 391 -59.28 -5.45 -26.55
N ASP A 392 -59.37 -6.61 -25.90
CA ASP A 392 -60.61 -7.28 -25.45
C ASP A 392 -61.51 -6.41 -24.53
N ASP A 393 -60.99 -5.32 -23.95
CA ASP A 393 -61.73 -4.32 -23.17
C ASP A 393 -61.65 -2.86 -23.67
N ASN A 394 -60.96 -2.67 -24.81
CA ASN A 394 -60.89 -1.46 -25.63
C ASN A 394 -60.21 -0.24 -24.94
N ASP A 395 -59.17 -0.46 -24.12
CA ASP A 395 -58.40 0.62 -23.49
C ASP A 395 -57.34 1.26 -24.40
N GLY A 396 -56.92 0.52 -25.44
CA GLY A 396 -55.85 0.91 -26.36
C GLY A 396 -54.56 0.12 -26.21
N ARG A 397 -54.62 -1.13 -25.75
CA ARG A 397 -53.47 -2.03 -25.61
C ARG A 397 -53.79 -3.45 -26.07
N GLU A 398 -52.84 -4.04 -26.79
CA GLU A 398 -53.03 -5.35 -27.42
C GLU A 398 -52.86 -6.50 -26.39
N ASP A 399 -53.81 -7.43 -26.32
CA ASP A 399 -53.91 -8.52 -25.33
C ASP A 399 -52.64 -9.37 -25.18
N GLU A 400 -51.87 -9.57 -26.28
CA GLU A 400 -50.59 -10.30 -26.24
C GLU A 400 -49.49 -9.60 -25.42
N MET A 401 -49.64 -8.29 -25.18
CA MET A 401 -48.74 -7.48 -24.36
C MET A 401 -49.33 -7.17 -22.97
N ASP A 402 -50.60 -7.53 -22.73
CA ASP A 402 -51.36 -7.13 -21.55
C ASP A 402 -51.35 -8.11 -20.39
N SER A 403 -51.18 -7.56 -19.18
CA SER A 403 -51.21 -8.32 -17.93
C SER A 403 -52.63 -8.62 -17.45
N CYS A 404 -53.62 -7.81 -17.86
CA CYS A 404 -55.03 -8.02 -17.54
C CYS A 404 -55.98 -7.79 -18.74
N PRO A 405 -55.89 -8.56 -19.84
CA PRO A 405 -56.69 -8.39 -21.09
C PRO A 405 -58.22 -8.35 -20.98
N LYS A 406 -58.82 -8.52 -19.79
CA LYS A 406 -60.27 -8.37 -19.56
C LYS A 406 -60.52 -7.61 -18.26
N GLY A 407 -59.92 -6.43 -18.17
CA GLY A 407 -59.98 -5.48 -17.06
C GLY A 407 -61.18 -4.53 -17.16
N LEU A 408 -60.93 -3.26 -16.85
CA LEU A 408 -61.96 -2.24 -16.68
C LEU A 408 -62.25 -1.43 -17.96
N THR A 409 -63.20 -1.92 -18.77
CA THR A 409 -63.74 -1.16 -19.92
C THR A 409 -64.07 0.31 -19.61
N ASP A 410 -63.97 1.18 -20.63
CA ASP A 410 -64.26 2.63 -20.58
C ASP A 410 -63.20 3.51 -19.85
N TRP A 411 -61.93 3.07 -19.72
CA TRP A 411 -60.82 3.88 -19.17
C TRP A 411 -59.85 4.47 -20.24
N ILE A 412 -58.75 5.10 -19.81
CA ILE A 412 -57.73 5.69 -20.71
C ILE A 412 -56.35 5.62 -20.03
N ARG A 413 -55.49 4.77 -20.60
CA ARG A 413 -54.07 4.59 -20.27
C ARG A 413 -53.25 5.90 -20.18
N SER A 414 -52.38 6.04 -19.18
CA SER A 414 -51.44 7.17 -19.04
C SER A 414 -50.32 6.87 -18.04
N SER A 415 -49.16 7.54 -18.15
CA SER A 415 -48.00 7.46 -17.22
C SER A 415 -48.24 8.11 -15.85
N SER A 416 -49.38 7.79 -15.24
CA SER A 416 -49.89 8.22 -13.93
C SER A 416 -51.14 7.44 -13.51
N THR A 417 -51.42 6.34 -14.21
CA THR A 417 -52.54 5.38 -14.10
C THR A 417 -52.15 4.02 -14.73
N ASP A 418 -50.87 3.83 -15.00
CA ASP A 418 -50.13 2.81 -15.79
C ASP A 418 -48.67 3.31 -15.75
N PHE A 419 -47.93 3.04 -14.67
CA PHE A 419 -46.58 3.61 -14.48
C PHE A 419 -45.48 2.80 -15.19
N ASP A 420 -45.45 1.47 -15.03
CA ASP A 420 -44.44 0.61 -15.67
C ASP A 420 -44.66 0.44 -17.18
N GLY A 421 -45.93 0.36 -17.58
CA GLY A 421 -46.38 0.20 -18.94
C GLY A 421 -47.07 -1.14 -19.27
N ASP A 422 -47.45 -1.96 -18.29
CA ASP A 422 -48.00 -3.31 -18.46
C ASP A 422 -49.49 -3.40 -18.83
N GLY A 423 -50.17 -2.24 -18.83
CA GLY A 423 -51.57 -2.11 -19.25
C GLY A 423 -52.60 -2.27 -18.14
N CYS A 424 -52.23 -2.77 -16.97
CA CYS A 424 -53.12 -2.71 -15.81
C CYS A 424 -53.15 -1.30 -15.22
N SER A 425 -54.27 -0.95 -14.58
CA SER A 425 -54.39 0.35 -13.91
C SER A 425 -53.93 0.27 -12.45
N ASP A 426 -52.82 0.95 -12.14
CA ASP A 426 -52.19 1.14 -10.82
C ASP A 426 -53.22 1.05 -9.67
N SER A 427 -54.27 1.88 -9.77
CA SER A 427 -55.18 2.15 -8.66
C SER A 427 -56.18 1.03 -8.33
N THR A 428 -56.27 -0.02 -9.14
CA THR A 428 -57.35 -1.02 -9.07
C THR A 428 -57.02 -2.44 -9.49
N GLU A 429 -56.13 -2.65 -10.47
CA GLU A 429 -55.97 -3.95 -11.15
C GLU A 429 -54.52 -4.47 -11.16
N ASP A 430 -53.53 -3.58 -11.02
CA ASP A 430 -52.15 -3.92 -10.67
C ASP A 430 -51.97 -4.14 -9.15
N LEU A 431 -50.80 -4.67 -8.75
CA LEU A 431 -50.31 -4.90 -7.40
C LEU A 431 -48.81 -4.57 -7.22
N ASP A 432 -48.08 -4.17 -8.26
CA ASP A 432 -46.63 -3.90 -8.29
C ASP A 432 -46.39 -2.70 -9.25
N ASP A 433 -46.87 -1.50 -8.88
CA ASP A 433 -47.10 -0.33 -9.79
C ASP A 433 -45.87 0.07 -10.66
N ASP A 434 -44.63 -0.28 -10.25
CA ASP A 434 -43.40 -0.03 -11.01
C ASP A 434 -42.63 -1.28 -11.48
N ASN A 435 -43.20 -2.47 -11.25
CA ASN A 435 -42.76 -3.78 -11.70
C ASN A 435 -41.31 -4.12 -11.30
N ASP A 436 -40.89 -3.65 -10.13
CA ASP A 436 -39.56 -3.90 -9.57
C ASP A 436 -39.43 -5.27 -8.86
N SER A 437 -40.56 -6.00 -8.79
CA SER A 437 -40.79 -7.31 -8.14
C SER A 437 -41.07 -7.25 -6.63
N VAL A 438 -41.56 -6.12 -6.11
CA VAL A 438 -41.96 -5.95 -4.71
C VAL A 438 -43.40 -5.38 -4.61
N GLU A 439 -44.39 -6.29 -4.65
CA GLU A 439 -45.84 -5.99 -4.43
C GLU A 439 -46.09 -4.79 -3.48
N ASP A 440 -46.75 -3.72 -3.95
CA ASP A 440 -47.06 -2.49 -3.21
C ASP A 440 -47.51 -2.75 -1.77
N VAL A 441 -48.50 -3.64 -1.63
CA VAL A 441 -49.17 -3.94 -0.37
C VAL A 441 -49.40 -5.42 -0.17
N ASN A 442 -48.98 -5.94 0.99
CA ASN A 442 -49.35 -7.30 1.36
C ASN A 442 -50.88 -7.45 1.51
N SER A 443 -51.34 -8.70 1.48
CA SER A 443 -52.73 -9.16 1.69
C SER A 443 -53.51 -8.65 2.93
N THR A 444 -52.95 -7.73 3.74
CA THR A 444 -53.67 -6.99 4.79
C THR A 444 -53.80 -5.48 4.54
N GLY A 445 -53.27 -4.95 3.43
CA GLY A 445 -53.24 -3.52 3.11
C GLY A 445 -52.21 -2.76 3.94
N SER A 446 -51.03 -3.35 4.16
CA SER A 446 -49.86 -2.64 4.69
C SER A 446 -48.78 -2.63 3.60
N PRO A 447 -48.07 -1.50 3.39
CA PRO A 447 -47.04 -1.43 2.37
C PRO A 447 -45.93 -2.46 2.62
N LEU A 448 -45.38 -3.01 1.53
CA LEU A 448 -44.15 -3.80 1.53
C LEU A 448 -43.02 -2.99 0.90
N ASP A 449 -43.26 -2.47 -0.30
CA ASP A 449 -42.41 -1.46 -0.91
C ASP A 449 -42.40 -0.13 -0.10
N LEU A 450 -41.29 0.61 -0.23
CA LEU A 450 -41.05 1.94 0.35
C LEU A 450 -40.72 3.01 -0.71
N CYS A 451 -40.68 2.65 -1.99
CA CYS A 451 -40.12 3.39 -3.12
C CYS A 451 -40.95 3.28 -4.43
N PRO A 452 -42.30 3.45 -4.44
CA PRO A 452 -43.23 3.06 -5.52
C PRO A 452 -43.27 4.05 -6.71
N GLU A 453 -42.09 4.53 -7.11
CA GLU A 453 -41.79 5.21 -8.37
C GLU A 453 -40.33 4.84 -8.75
N THR A 454 -39.93 3.57 -8.55
CA THR A 454 -38.57 3.09 -8.76
C THR A 454 -38.18 3.24 -10.23
N PRO A 455 -36.94 3.69 -10.55
CA PRO A 455 -36.57 3.97 -11.93
C PRO A 455 -36.59 2.71 -12.80
N LEU A 456 -37.58 2.62 -13.69
CA LEU A 456 -37.83 1.48 -14.59
C LEU A 456 -36.54 0.93 -15.22
N ASN A 457 -36.37 -0.39 -15.17
CA ASN A 457 -35.14 -1.14 -15.54
C ASN A 457 -33.97 -1.02 -14.53
N SER A 458 -34.23 -0.65 -13.26
CA SER A 458 -33.22 -0.68 -12.20
C SER A 458 -32.77 -2.11 -11.88
N THR A 459 -31.47 -2.39 -11.99
CA THR A 459 -30.90 -3.73 -11.78
C THR A 459 -30.39 -3.99 -10.36
N GLN A 460 -30.61 -3.05 -9.43
CA GLN A 460 -30.11 -3.07 -8.04
C GLN A 460 -31.16 -2.57 -7.04
N VAL A 461 -32.36 -3.12 -7.18
CA VAL A 461 -33.48 -3.07 -6.22
C VAL A 461 -33.18 -3.95 -5.00
N ASP A 462 -33.74 -3.65 -3.82
CA ASP A 462 -33.62 -4.48 -2.61
C ASP A 462 -34.97 -4.97 -2.04
N GLU A 463 -34.96 -5.60 -0.86
CA GLU A 463 -36.16 -6.22 -0.24
C GLU A 463 -37.27 -5.23 0.18
N ASN A 464 -37.11 -3.94 -0.13
CA ASN A 464 -38.06 -2.85 0.14
C ASN A 464 -38.37 -2.01 -1.13
N GLY A 465 -38.13 -2.55 -2.33
CA GLY A 465 -38.45 -1.91 -3.63
C GLY A 465 -37.64 -0.64 -3.97
N CYS A 466 -36.49 -0.43 -3.32
CA CYS A 466 -35.68 0.76 -3.53
C CYS A 466 -34.43 0.46 -4.39
N ALA A 467 -34.25 1.13 -5.53
CA ALA A 467 -33.01 1.05 -6.28
C ALA A 467 -31.85 1.80 -5.59
N ALA A 468 -30.61 1.48 -5.95
CA ALA A 468 -29.40 2.07 -5.34
C ALA A 468 -29.37 3.62 -5.38
N VAL A 469 -29.99 4.25 -6.40
CA VAL A 469 -30.09 5.73 -6.50
C VAL A 469 -31.08 6.37 -5.50
N GLN A 470 -31.96 5.58 -4.88
CA GLN A 470 -32.89 6.02 -3.81
C GLN A 470 -32.36 5.71 -2.40
N ARG A 471 -31.28 4.92 -2.28
CA ARG A 471 -30.76 4.40 -1.00
C ARG A 471 -29.47 5.10 -0.59
N ASP A 472 -29.26 5.15 0.72
CA ASP A 472 -28.11 5.71 1.45
C ASP A 472 -27.93 4.77 2.66
N THR A 473 -27.12 3.73 2.48
CA THR A 473 -27.10 2.55 3.38
C THR A 473 -26.34 2.79 4.69
N ASP A 474 -25.33 3.67 4.71
CA ASP A 474 -24.57 4.02 5.93
C ASP A 474 -24.96 5.38 6.53
N VAL A 475 -25.73 6.20 5.82
CA VAL A 475 -26.26 7.50 6.24
C VAL A 475 -25.17 8.58 6.34
N ASP A 476 -24.22 8.57 5.40
CA ASP A 476 -23.22 9.63 5.21
C ASP A 476 -23.77 10.85 4.43
N GLY A 477 -24.77 10.64 3.56
CA GLY A 477 -25.41 11.64 2.71
C GLY A 477 -25.13 11.54 1.20
N VAL A 478 -24.45 10.49 0.75
CA VAL A 478 -24.30 10.05 -0.65
C VAL A 478 -25.19 8.82 -0.88
N ASN A 479 -25.56 8.54 -2.13
CA ASN A 479 -26.43 7.40 -2.45
C ASN A 479 -25.62 6.17 -2.88
N ASP A 480 -26.15 4.97 -2.66
CA ASP A 480 -25.50 3.67 -2.91
C ASP A 480 -25.02 3.45 -4.36
N PHE A 481 -25.43 4.30 -5.31
CA PHE A 481 -24.97 4.28 -6.72
C PHE A 481 -23.81 5.27 -7.01
N ASP A 482 -23.73 6.40 -6.31
CA ASP A 482 -22.61 7.37 -6.42
C ASP A 482 -21.48 7.11 -5.39
N ASP A 483 -21.77 6.34 -4.34
CA ASP A 483 -20.82 5.98 -3.27
C ASP A 483 -19.71 5.02 -3.73
N GLN A 484 -18.48 5.29 -3.29
CA GLN A 484 -17.27 4.48 -3.52
C GLN A 484 -16.66 3.94 -2.22
N CYS A 485 -17.18 4.31 -1.06
CA CYS A 485 -16.70 3.87 0.26
C CYS A 485 -17.85 3.35 1.18
N PRO A 486 -18.56 2.26 0.81
CA PRO A 486 -19.70 1.78 1.59
C PRO A 486 -19.34 1.40 3.02
N GLY A 487 -20.09 1.95 3.98
CA GLY A 487 -19.84 1.80 5.42
C GLY A 487 -19.05 2.96 6.03
N THR A 488 -18.99 4.12 5.37
CA THR A 488 -18.35 5.32 5.89
C THR A 488 -19.09 5.81 7.15
N PRO A 489 -18.39 6.11 8.26
CA PRO A 489 -19.06 6.51 9.51
C PRO A 489 -19.88 7.81 9.38
N ALA A 490 -21.21 7.68 9.41
CA ALA A 490 -22.15 8.79 9.40
C ALA A 490 -21.75 9.95 10.34
N GLN A 491 -21.90 11.19 9.84
CA GLN A 491 -21.44 12.46 10.42
C GLN A 491 -19.94 12.79 10.24
N LEU A 492 -19.12 11.94 9.63
CA LEU A 492 -17.84 12.39 9.09
C LEU A 492 -18.04 13.34 7.89
N PRO A 493 -17.11 14.27 7.60
CA PRO A 493 -17.16 15.10 6.40
C PRO A 493 -16.70 14.28 5.19
N VAL A 494 -17.66 13.80 4.40
CA VAL A 494 -17.40 13.01 3.19
C VAL A 494 -17.16 13.89 1.95
N ASN A 495 -16.49 13.31 0.96
CA ASN A 495 -16.28 13.92 -0.34
C ASN A 495 -17.49 13.66 -1.28
N ALA A 496 -17.33 13.89 -2.59
CA ALA A 496 -18.43 13.78 -3.55
C ALA A 496 -18.80 12.33 -3.95
N VAL A 497 -18.13 11.32 -3.39
CA VAL A 497 -18.31 9.88 -3.69
C VAL A 497 -18.31 9.02 -2.41
N GLY A 498 -18.88 9.57 -1.32
CA GLY A 498 -19.12 8.89 -0.04
C GLY A 498 -17.90 8.70 0.88
N CYS A 499 -16.70 8.97 0.39
CA CYS A 499 -15.48 8.69 1.14
C CYS A 499 -15.15 9.80 2.16
N ALA A 500 -14.85 9.39 3.39
CA ALA A 500 -14.24 10.24 4.42
C ALA A 500 -12.70 10.12 4.46
N ASP A 501 -12.09 11.08 5.14
CA ASP A 501 -10.77 10.95 5.79
C ASP A 501 -11.00 10.20 7.13
N ILE A 502 -10.27 9.09 7.36
CA ILE A 502 -10.61 8.08 8.39
C ILE A 502 -9.69 8.14 9.61
N ASP A 503 -8.40 8.43 9.41
CA ASP A 503 -7.40 8.59 10.47
C ASP A 503 -6.98 10.05 10.71
N ALA A 504 -7.58 11.00 9.98
CA ALA A 504 -7.37 12.44 10.05
C ALA A 504 -6.00 12.91 9.52
N ASP A 505 -5.45 12.20 8.54
CA ASP A 505 -4.16 12.50 7.91
C ASP A 505 -4.25 13.61 6.83
N GLY A 506 -5.46 13.85 6.30
CA GLY A 506 -5.77 14.84 5.26
C GLY A 506 -6.14 14.25 3.88
N VAL A 507 -6.07 12.93 3.71
CA VAL A 507 -6.39 12.20 2.48
C VAL A 507 -7.71 11.43 2.64
N PHE A 508 -8.44 11.21 1.54
CA PHE A 508 -9.72 10.51 1.55
C PHE A 508 -9.56 9.03 1.17
N ALA A 509 -10.30 8.15 1.83
CA ALA A 509 -10.14 6.69 1.77
C ALA A 509 -10.19 6.03 0.36
N ASN A 510 -10.69 6.72 -0.68
CA ASN A 510 -10.67 6.23 -2.07
C ASN A 510 -9.39 6.55 -2.85
N VAL A 511 -8.50 7.40 -2.32
CA VAL A 511 -7.21 7.75 -2.94
C VAL A 511 -6.01 7.56 -1.99
N ASP A 512 -6.29 7.20 -0.75
CA ASP A 512 -5.35 6.85 0.32
C ASP A 512 -4.81 5.42 0.14
N LEU A 513 -3.48 5.28 0.12
CA LEU A 513 -2.77 4.00 0.03
C LEU A 513 -2.30 3.48 1.40
N CYS A 514 -2.42 4.28 2.45
CA CYS A 514 -1.84 4.08 3.78
C CYS A 514 -2.84 4.36 4.93
N PRO A 515 -4.08 3.79 4.93
CA PRO A 515 -5.26 4.21 5.73
C PRO A 515 -5.23 3.93 7.24
N ASN A 516 -4.03 3.86 7.82
CA ASN A 516 -3.74 3.87 9.26
C ASN A 516 -2.41 4.64 9.47
N SER A 517 -2.34 5.85 8.93
CA SER A 517 -1.16 6.71 8.94
C SER A 517 -0.83 7.17 10.36
N PRO A 518 0.46 7.14 10.78
CA PRO A 518 0.82 7.34 12.17
C PRO A 518 0.81 8.82 12.59
N GLU A 519 0.13 9.12 13.71
CA GLU A 519 0.14 10.44 14.33
C GLU A 519 1.56 11.03 14.46
N ARG A 520 1.68 12.34 14.23
CA ARG A 520 2.92 13.14 14.32
C ARG A 520 3.99 12.82 13.26
N TRP A 521 3.63 12.34 12.08
CA TRP A 521 4.52 12.24 10.92
C TRP A 521 4.05 13.12 9.77
N THR A 522 4.97 13.53 8.89
CA THR A 522 4.54 14.16 7.63
C THR A 522 3.97 13.12 6.68
N ILE A 523 2.76 13.40 6.21
CA ILE A 523 2.00 12.65 5.22
C ILE A 523 2.31 13.20 3.82
N ASP A 524 2.41 12.33 2.82
CA ASP A 524 2.57 12.70 1.42
C ASP A 524 1.22 12.86 0.68
N ALA A 525 1.22 12.78 -0.66
CA ALA A 525 0.01 12.95 -1.47
C ALA A 525 -0.82 11.66 -1.62
N ASP A 526 -0.27 10.52 -1.23
CA ASP A 526 -0.85 9.18 -1.35
C ASP A 526 -1.33 8.64 0.02
N GLY A 527 -1.35 9.49 1.06
CA GLY A 527 -1.73 9.13 2.44
C GLY A 527 -0.59 8.53 3.27
N CYS A 528 0.64 8.48 2.76
CA CYS A 528 1.71 7.72 3.39
C CYS A 528 2.70 8.60 4.18
N ALA A 529 3.09 8.14 5.38
CA ALA A 529 4.22 8.70 6.11
C ALA A 529 5.55 8.01 5.73
N VAL A 530 6.68 8.73 5.87
CA VAL A 530 8.03 8.22 5.53
C VAL A 530 8.44 6.93 6.28
N ILE A 531 7.80 6.63 7.42
CA ILE A 531 7.96 5.38 8.18
C ILE A 531 7.23 4.18 7.54
N GLN A 532 6.16 4.41 6.77
CA GLN A 532 5.49 3.40 5.95
C GLN A 532 6.15 3.24 4.57
N SER A 533 7.05 4.14 4.15
CA SER A 533 7.75 4.06 2.87
C SER A 533 8.84 2.98 2.83
N ALA A 534 9.10 2.48 1.63
CA ALA A 534 10.22 1.59 1.31
C ALA A 534 11.57 2.32 1.46
N VAL A 535 12.55 1.69 2.09
CA VAL A 535 13.93 2.22 2.12
C VAL A 535 14.60 1.97 0.76
N PRO A 536 15.06 3.02 0.03
CA PRO A 536 15.65 2.85 -1.28
C PRO A 536 17.01 2.15 -1.22
N TRP A 537 17.30 1.34 -2.25
CA TRP A 537 18.57 0.62 -2.37
C TRP A 537 19.77 1.58 -2.41
N THR A 538 20.76 1.32 -1.55
CA THR A 538 22.00 2.08 -1.43
C THR A 538 23.16 1.36 -2.11
N SER A 539 23.60 1.89 -3.25
CA SER A 539 24.72 1.35 -4.04
C SER A 539 26.06 1.39 -3.29
N SER A 540 26.46 0.24 -2.73
CA SER A 540 27.75 0.03 -2.06
C SER A 540 28.66 -0.92 -2.86
N SER A 541 29.97 -0.80 -2.70
CA SER A 541 30.97 -1.64 -3.40
C SER A 541 31.95 -2.39 -2.49
N ALA A 542 32.05 -1.99 -1.21
CA ALA A 542 32.87 -2.65 -0.22
C ALA A 542 32.34 -2.39 1.20
N LEU A 543 32.41 -3.43 2.03
CA LEU A 543 32.12 -3.46 3.46
C LEU A 543 33.40 -3.88 4.20
N ASP A 544 33.86 -3.12 5.19
CA ASP A 544 35.01 -3.48 6.05
C ASP A 544 34.68 -3.61 7.54
N GLY A 545 33.46 -3.27 7.97
CA GLY A 545 32.97 -3.46 9.33
C GLY A 545 31.44 -3.52 9.43
N PRO A 546 30.87 -3.64 10.64
CA PRO A 546 29.44 -3.45 10.89
C PRO A 546 29.00 -1.98 10.71
N MET A 547 27.68 -1.76 10.65
CA MET A 547 27.04 -0.45 10.48
C MET A 547 27.45 0.32 9.21
N GLN A 548 27.64 -0.40 8.10
CA GLN A 548 27.82 0.17 6.76
C GLN A 548 26.97 -0.62 5.75
N SER A 549 26.57 0.03 4.65
CA SER A 549 25.66 -0.53 3.64
C SER A 549 26.28 -1.72 2.90
N VAL A 550 25.59 -2.85 2.89
CA VAL A 550 26.05 -4.13 2.34
C VAL A 550 25.96 -4.12 0.80
N PRO A 551 27.07 -4.31 0.07
CA PRO A 551 27.05 -4.46 -1.39
C PRO A 551 26.20 -5.65 -1.85
N ASP A 552 25.74 -5.64 -3.11
CA ASP A 552 25.03 -6.78 -3.69
C ASP A 552 25.79 -8.11 -3.54
N PHE A 553 25.03 -9.20 -3.47
CA PHE A 553 25.50 -10.57 -3.57
C PHE A 553 24.43 -11.48 -4.15
N SER A 554 24.86 -12.45 -4.94
CA SER A 554 24.07 -13.61 -5.30
C SER A 554 24.56 -14.86 -4.58
N ILE A 555 23.63 -15.71 -4.15
CA ILE A 555 23.92 -16.98 -3.46
C ILE A 555 23.03 -18.11 -3.96
N PRO A 556 23.60 -19.28 -4.34
CA PRO A 556 22.81 -20.47 -4.63
C PRO A 556 22.09 -20.96 -3.37
N THR A 557 20.80 -21.25 -3.51
CA THR A 557 19.97 -21.93 -2.51
C THR A 557 19.50 -23.28 -3.05
N LEU A 558 18.81 -24.08 -2.23
CA LEU A 558 18.19 -25.33 -2.68
C LEU A 558 17.06 -25.13 -3.69
N ASP A 559 16.48 -23.93 -3.77
CA ASP A 559 15.23 -23.65 -4.48
C ASP A 559 15.39 -22.59 -5.60
N GLY A 560 16.61 -22.06 -5.79
CA GLY A 560 16.93 -21.04 -6.79
C GLY A 560 18.27 -20.34 -6.49
N THR A 561 18.60 -19.27 -7.22
CA THR A 561 19.66 -18.32 -6.80
C THR A 561 18.99 -17.08 -6.25
N PHE A 562 19.33 -16.70 -5.02
CA PHE A 562 18.84 -15.47 -4.40
C PHE A 562 19.76 -14.31 -4.81
N TYR A 563 19.19 -13.17 -5.21
CA TYR A 563 19.91 -11.98 -5.69
C TYR A 563 19.54 -10.77 -4.81
N PHE A 564 20.45 -10.35 -3.93
CA PHE A 564 20.10 -9.41 -2.85
C PHE A 564 19.54 -8.06 -3.33
N GLN A 565 20.06 -7.49 -4.42
CA GLN A 565 19.52 -6.25 -4.99
C GLN A 565 18.14 -6.41 -5.66
N GLN A 566 17.79 -7.60 -6.17
CA GLN A 566 16.50 -7.84 -6.84
C GLN A 566 15.38 -8.15 -5.84
N GLU A 567 15.74 -8.81 -4.74
CA GLU A 567 14.86 -9.23 -3.66
C GLU A 567 14.71 -8.13 -2.58
N TRP A 568 15.18 -6.90 -2.85
CA TRP A 568 15.12 -5.76 -1.93
C TRP A 568 13.86 -4.93 -2.18
N THR A 569 12.87 -5.01 -1.28
CA THR A 569 11.70 -4.09 -1.31
C THR A 569 11.89 -2.87 -0.40
N GLY A 570 12.78 -2.95 0.59
CA GLY A 570 13.03 -1.88 1.57
C GLY A 570 12.23 -2.00 2.87
N TYR A 571 11.49 -3.09 3.05
CA TYR A 571 10.72 -3.38 4.25
C TYR A 571 11.35 -4.47 5.14
N GLU A 572 12.26 -5.28 4.60
CA GLU A 572 12.73 -6.53 5.22
C GLU A 572 13.98 -6.41 6.10
N ILE A 573 14.18 -7.45 6.91
CA ILE A 573 15.43 -7.76 7.60
C ILE A 573 15.94 -9.14 7.13
N TYR A 574 17.22 -9.22 6.76
CA TYR A 574 17.83 -10.45 6.23
C TYR A 574 18.74 -11.05 7.30
N PHE A 575 18.35 -12.18 7.89
CA PHE A 575 19.01 -12.76 9.07
C PHE A 575 19.66 -14.12 8.76
N PHE A 576 20.96 -14.24 9.02
CA PHE A 576 21.78 -15.37 8.60
C PHE A 576 22.24 -16.22 9.79
N LEU A 577 21.97 -17.53 9.73
CA LEU A 577 22.46 -18.54 10.67
C LEU A 577 23.35 -19.55 9.95
N PHE A 578 24.60 -19.69 10.41
CA PHE A 578 25.55 -20.63 9.84
C PHE A 578 25.88 -21.79 10.79
N LYS A 579 25.86 -23.02 10.28
CA LYS A 579 26.45 -24.18 10.95
C LYS A 579 27.98 -24.14 10.86
N TYR A 580 28.65 -24.51 11.95
CA TYR A 580 30.09 -24.74 11.98
C TYR A 580 30.45 -25.94 12.86
N THR A 581 31.40 -26.76 12.39
CA THR A 581 32.02 -27.87 13.11
C THR A 581 33.56 -27.77 13.01
N ASP A 582 34.24 -27.73 14.15
CA ASP A 582 35.70 -27.67 14.20
C ASP A 582 36.37 -29.02 13.87
N SER A 583 37.69 -28.99 13.70
CA SER A 583 38.48 -30.21 13.38
C SER A 583 38.59 -31.22 14.53
N GLY A 584 38.06 -30.91 15.73
CA GLY A 584 37.88 -31.82 16.85
C GLY A 584 36.47 -32.45 16.90
N GLY A 585 35.52 -31.97 16.09
CA GLY A 585 34.12 -32.38 16.11
C GLY A 585 33.22 -31.55 17.03
N ASN A 586 33.71 -30.45 17.60
CA ASN A 586 32.87 -29.51 18.35
C ASN A 586 32.09 -28.65 17.36
N SER A 587 30.78 -28.50 17.53
CA SER A 587 29.92 -27.73 16.63
C SER A 587 29.03 -26.75 17.41
N ASN A 588 28.47 -25.75 16.73
CA ASN A 588 27.41 -24.90 17.28
C ASN A 588 26.05 -25.63 17.41
N SER A 589 26.06 -26.95 17.61
CA SER A 589 24.87 -27.81 17.76
C SER A 589 24.03 -27.52 19.01
N ALA A 590 24.50 -26.72 19.96
CA ALA A 590 23.65 -26.15 21.01
C ALA A 590 22.61 -25.16 20.44
N THR A 591 22.95 -24.45 19.36
CA THR A 591 22.05 -23.57 18.59
C THR A 591 21.44 -24.33 17.42
N TRP A 592 22.28 -24.92 16.56
CA TRP A 592 21.82 -25.59 15.34
C TRP A 592 20.99 -26.86 15.62
N GLY A 593 21.18 -27.51 16.76
CA GLY A 593 20.43 -28.71 17.15
C GLY A 593 19.01 -28.45 17.68
N GLN A 594 18.60 -27.18 17.82
CA GLN A 594 17.23 -26.85 18.25
C GLN A 594 16.23 -26.99 17.10
N SER A 595 14.96 -27.19 17.48
CA SER A 595 13.83 -27.12 16.54
C SER A 595 13.70 -25.70 15.99
N PRO A 596 13.71 -25.50 14.66
CA PRO A 596 13.57 -24.16 14.09
C PRO A 596 12.15 -23.60 14.30
N GLY A 597 11.14 -24.45 14.52
CA GLY A 597 9.76 -24.01 14.64
C GLY A 597 9.46 -23.06 15.81
N GLN A 598 10.20 -23.13 16.93
CA GLN A 598 10.04 -22.13 18.02
C GLN A 598 10.73 -20.81 17.66
N PHE A 599 11.85 -20.89 16.94
CA PHE A 599 12.65 -19.74 16.52
C PHE A 599 11.92 -18.92 15.44
N LEU A 600 11.33 -19.58 14.44
CA LEU A 600 10.56 -18.95 13.36
C LEU A 600 9.30 -18.26 13.90
N ARG A 601 8.49 -18.95 14.72
CA ARG A 601 7.26 -18.40 15.34
C ARG A 601 7.46 -17.20 16.28
N ALA A 602 8.70 -16.83 16.57
CA ALA A 602 9.04 -15.69 17.41
C ALA A 602 9.71 -14.54 16.63
N MET A 603 10.13 -14.77 15.38
CA MET A 603 10.67 -13.74 14.50
C MET A 603 9.58 -12.80 13.99
N PRO A 604 9.88 -11.49 13.82
CA PRO A 604 8.98 -10.56 13.14
C PRO A 604 8.65 -10.97 11.68
N ASP A 605 7.50 -10.50 11.20
CA ASP A 605 6.93 -10.91 9.90
C ASP A 605 7.71 -10.38 8.69
N ASN A 606 8.49 -9.30 8.85
CA ASN A 606 9.37 -8.76 7.81
C ASN A 606 10.77 -9.41 7.79
N VAL A 607 10.99 -10.56 8.43
CA VAL A 607 12.30 -11.23 8.46
C VAL A 607 12.41 -12.33 7.40
N HIS A 608 13.46 -12.28 6.60
CA HIS A 608 13.97 -13.40 5.80
C HIS A 608 15.05 -14.17 6.59
N VAL A 609 14.92 -15.50 6.67
CA VAL A 609 15.80 -16.36 7.48
C VAL A 609 16.65 -17.26 6.59
N PHE A 610 17.96 -17.03 6.60
CA PHE A 610 18.94 -17.76 5.79
C PHE A 610 19.69 -18.80 6.62
N TYR A 611 19.65 -20.06 6.18
CA TYR A 611 20.42 -21.15 6.75
C TYR A 611 21.61 -21.52 5.84
N GLY A 612 22.84 -21.40 6.35
CA GLY A 612 24.07 -21.77 5.65
C GLY A 612 25.01 -22.67 6.46
N SER A 613 26.14 -23.11 5.87
CA SER A 613 27.13 -23.94 6.57
C SER A 613 28.57 -23.66 6.13
N PHE A 614 29.47 -23.54 7.11
CA PHE A 614 30.91 -23.46 6.90
C PHE A 614 31.57 -24.83 6.67
N ASP A 615 30.86 -25.93 6.91
CA ASP A 615 31.44 -27.27 6.88
C ASP A 615 31.62 -27.79 5.45
N SER A 616 32.49 -28.77 5.25
CA SER A 616 32.60 -29.46 3.95
C SER A 616 31.38 -30.32 3.62
N SER A 617 30.43 -30.43 4.54
CA SER A 617 29.14 -31.14 4.45
C SER A 617 27.96 -30.22 4.13
N TYR A 618 28.18 -28.94 3.79
CA TYR A 618 27.16 -27.89 3.70
C TYR A 618 25.84 -28.34 3.08
N HIS A 619 25.84 -28.91 1.87
CA HIS A 619 24.65 -29.43 1.20
C HIS A 619 23.83 -30.39 2.09
N THR A 620 24.49 -31.38 2.70
CA THR A 620 23.82 -32.34 3.60
C THR A 620 23.36 -31.69 4.91
N ASP A 621 24.08 -30.69 5.41
CA ASP A 621 23.68 -29.93 6.59
C ASP A 621 22.44 -29.07 6.34
N ILE A 622 22.30 -28.53 5.13
CA ILE A 622 21.24 -27.61 4.71
C ILE A 622 19.99 -28.35 4.24
N VAL A 623 20.11 -29.45 3.49
CA VAL A 623 18.98 -30.36 3.22
C VAL A 623 18.40 -30.91 4.54
N SER A 624 19.26 -31.29 5.49
CA SER A 624 18.84 -31.72 6.83
C SER A 624 18.13 -30.61 7.62
N ARG A 625 18.53 -29.34 7.43
CA ARG A 625 17.86 -28.18 8.03
C ARG A 625 16.51 -27.88 7.34
N LYS A 626 16.41 -27.96 6.02
CA LYS A 626 15.14 -27.81 5.29
C LYS A 626 14.09 -28.80 5.80
N THR A 627 14.45 -30.09 5.85
CA THR A 627 13.60 -31.12 6.47
C THR A 627 13.29 -30.87 7.95
N ALA A 628 14.17 -30.22 8.71
CA ALA A 628 13.88 -29.82 10.09
C ALA A 628 12.92 -28.61 10.22
N VAL A 629 12.78 -27.78 9.18
CA VAL A 629 11.77 -26.70 9.09
C VAL A 629 10.42 -27.28 8.66
N GLU A 630 10.40 -28.07 7.57
CA GLU A 630 9.21 -28.77 7.04
C GLU A 630 8.52 -29.65 8.11
N ASN A 631 9.28 -30.28 9.02
CA ASN A 631 8.71 -31.08 10.12
C ASN A 631 8.32 -30.26 11.37
N ALA A 632 8.43 -28.92 11.34
CA ALA A 632 8.25 -28.05 12.51
C ALA A 632 7.24 -26.90 12.31
N LEU A 633 6.80 -26.65 11.08
CA LEU A 633 5.68 -25.76 10.72
C LEU A 633 4.40 -26.57 10.50
N ASN A 634 3.29 -25.88 10.21
CA ASN A 634 2.03 -26.45 9.73
C ASN A 634 1.57 -25.66 8.48
N PRO A 635 0.60 -26.15 7.69
CA PRO A 635 0.26 -25.56 6.38
C PRO A 635 -0.06 -24.05 6.37
N ASN A 636 -0.59 -23.49 7.46
CA ASN A 636 -0.80 -22.05 7.57
C ASN A 636 0.54 -21.31 7.78
N GLU A 637 1.38 -21.81 8.67
CA GLU A 637 2.72 -21.26 8.94
C GLU A 637 3.67 -21.46 7.76
N GLU A 638 3.47 -22.51 6.95
CA GLU A 638 4.19 -22.73 5.70
C GLU A 638 3.82 -21.64 4.66
N GLN A 639 2.55 -21.22 4.61
CA GLN A 639 2.11 -20.10 3.78
C GLN A 639 2.58 -18.74 4.31
N GLU A 640 2.58 -18.53 5.64
CA GLU A 640 3.11 -17.30 6.26
C GLU A 640 4.62 -17.10 6.02
N TRP A 641 5.37 -18.20 5.90
CA TRP A 641 6.83 -18.20 5.71
C TRP A 641 7.30 -18.48 4.28
N ASP A 642 6.37 -18.58 3.33
CA ASP A 642 6.70 -18.74 1.90
C ASP A 642 7.52 -17.55 1.39
N GLY A 643 8.45 -17.80 0.48
CA GLY A 643 9.45 -16.83 0.01
C GLY A 643 10.47 -16.35 1.07
N ARG A 644 10.24 -16.53 2.37
CA ARG A 644 11.06 -15.93 3.45
C ARG A 644 12.10 -16.85 4.10
N ILE A 645 12.08 -18.17 3.86
CA ILE A 645 13.07 -19.11 4.41
C ILE A 645 14.01 -19.62 3.31
N HIS A 646 15.30 -19.29 3.44
CA HIS A 646 16.31 -19.58 2.42
C HIS A 646 17.36 -20.59 2.89
N PHE A 647 17.73 -21.51 1.99
CA PHE A 647 18.59 -22.65 2.30
C PHE A 647 19.84 -22.62 1.41
N ILE A 648 20.93 -21.99 1.88
CA ILE A 648 22.13 -21.69 1.09
C ILE A 648 22.90 -22.97 0.75
N ASP A 649 22.85 -23.41 -0.51
CA ASP A 649 23.60 -24.59 -0.99
C ASP A 649 24.99 -24.21 -1.54
N GLN A 650 25.66 -23.33 -0.79
CA GLN A 650 27.06 -22.98 -1.00
C GLN A 650 27.78 -22.99 0.34
N ARG A 651 29.05 -23.43 0.32
CA ARG A 651 29.89 -23.40 1.51
C ARG A 651 30.20 -21.94 1.88
N ALA A 652 29.83 -21.54 3.09
CA ALA A 652 29.87 -20.14 3.54
C ALA A 652 31.22 -19.43 3.31
N ASN A 653 32.35 -20.14 3.50
CA ASN A 653 33.69 -19.59 3.29
C ASN A 653 34.10 -19.40 1.80
N SER A 654 33.18 -19.62 0.86
CA SER A 654 33.36 -19.39 -0.58
C SER A 654 32.33 -18.43 -1.18
N ILE A 655 31.43 -17.87 -0.36
CA ILE A 655 30.49 -16.82 -0.75
C ILE A 655 31.27 -15.52 -1.06
N SER A 656 30.80 -14.77 -2.04
CA SER A 656 31.33 -13.48 -2.49
C SER A 656 30.29 -12.36 -2.34
N GLY A 657 30.55 -11.17 -2.91
CA GLY A 657 29.68 -9.99 -2.72
C GLY A 657 29.64 -9.51 -1.28
N GLY A 658 28.62 -8.74 -0.91
CA GLY A 658 28.45 -8.18 0.44
C GLY A 658 28.47 -9.23 1.56
N LEU A 659 27.68 -10.30 1.44
CA LEU A 659 27.65 -11.39 2.43
C LEU A 659 29.02 -12.07 2.59
N GLY A 660 29.79 -12.24 1.50
CA GLY A 660 31.16 -12.75 1.57
C GLY A 660 32.13 -11.82 2.30
N GLN A 661 31.88 -10.51 2.26
CA GLN A 661 32.65 -9.50 3.01
C GLN A 661 32.25 -9.50 4.50
N MET A 662 30.95 -9.57 4.82
CA MET A 662 30.46 -9.75 6.21
C MET A 662 31.10 -10.98 6.88
N ILE A 663 31.06 -12.13 6.19
CA ILE A 663 31.67 -13.40 6.64
C ILE A 663 33.19 -13.28 6.86
N SER A 664 33.87 -12.39 6.13
CA SER A 664 35.32 -12.21 6.20
C SER A 664 35.76 -11.22 7.28
N ASN A 665 34.93 -10.22 7.60
CA ASN A 665 35.32 -9.07 8.42
C ASN A 665 34.70 -9.06 9.83
N PHE A 666 33.57 -9.73 10.05
CA PHE A 666 32.91 -9.78 11.37
C PHE A 666 33.66 -10.67 12.37
N ASN A 667 33.60 -10.32 13.66
CA ASN A 667 34.33 -11.01 14.72
C ASN A 667 33.84 -12.45 14.98
N SER A 668 32.55 -12.72 14.69
CA SER A 668 31.91 -14.02 14.89
C SER A 668 30.86 -14.28 13.80
N PRO A 669 31.27 -14.68 12.58
CA PRO A 669 30.39 -14.77 11.41
C PRO A 669 29.45 -16.01 11.41
N LEU A 670 29.04 -16.48 12.59
CA LEU A 670 28.07 -17.58 12.74
C LEU A 670 26.62 -17.09 12.70
N TYR A 671 26.38 -15.89 13.23
CA TYR A 671 25.07 -15.23 13.24
C TYR A 671 25.30 -13.75 12.91
N MET A 672 24.52 -13.22 11.97
CA MET A 672 24.62 -11.84 11.48
C MET A 672 23.32 -11.47 10.78
N GLY A 673 23.11 -10.19 10.47
CA GLY A 673 22.03 -9.81 9.58
C GLY A 673 22.28 -8.50 8.84
N ILE A 674 21.27 -8.11 8.07
CA ILE A 674 21.18 -6.84 7.36
C ILE A 674 19.84 -6.21 7.78
N ASP A 675 19.86 -4.97 8.23
CA ASP A 675 18.64 -4.25 8.62
C ASP A 675 17.96 -3.55 7.43
N ARG A 676 16.81 -2.91 7.69
CA ARG A 676 16.04 -2.14 6.69
C ARG A 676 16.82 -0.98 6.06
N PHE A 677 17.92 -0.53 6.65
CA PHE A 677 18.82 0.48 6.07
C PHE A 677 19.99 -0.13 5.29
N GLN A 678 19.88 -1.42 4.95
CA GLN A 678 20.90 -2.21 4.25
C GLN A 678 22.21 -2.33 5.06
N LEU A 679 22.20 -2.01 6.35
CA LEU A 679 23.41 -1.95 7.18
C LEU A 679 23.78 -3.33 7.73
N ALA A 680 25.07 -3.66 7.72
CA ALA A 680 25.58 -4.92 8.24
C ALA A 680 25.54 -4.99 9.78
N ARG A 681 24.82 -5.94 10.37
CA ARG A 681 24.56 -6.07 11.83
C ARG A 681 25.28 -7.27 12.47
N GLU A 682 26.16 -7.02 13.44
CA GLU A 682 26.73 -8.06 14.31
C GLU A 682 25.79 -8.40 15.50
N THR A 683 25.46 -9.68 15.70
CA THR A 683 24.71 -10.16 16.87
C THR A 683 25.53 -10.11 18.15
N GLY A 684 24.87 -9.93 19.29
CA GLY A 684 25.48 -9.89 20.62
C GLY A 684 25.68 -11.26 21.30
N SER A 685 25.61 -11.24 22.63
CA SER A 685 25.80 -12.38 23.53
C SER A 685 24.54 -13.24 23.68
N LEU A 686 24.67 -14.54 23.40
CA LEU A 686 23.63 -15.56 23.64
C LEU A 686 23.61 -16.08 25.10
N TYR A 687 24.33 -15.44 26.03
CA TYR A 687 24.36 -15.87 27.43
C TYR A 687 23.15 -15.32 28.21
N ALA A 688 22.18 -16.19 28.48
CA ALA A 688 21.01 -15.90 29.29
C ALA A 688 21.41 -15.84 30.77
N TRP A 689 21.48 -14.63 31.33
CA TRP A 689 21.87 -14.41 32.73
C TRP A 689 20.88 -15.01 33.73
N THR A 690 19.61 -15.15 33.34
CA THR A 690 18.52 -15.76 34.12
C THR A 690 18.76 -17.25 34.39
N SER A 691 19.19 -18.00 33.37
CA SER A 691 19.53 -19.43 33.45
C SER A 691 21.01 -19.69 33.79
N SER A 692 21.87 -18.68 33.61
CA SER A 692 23.34 -18.81 33.61
C SER A 692 23.88 -19.82 32.59
N THR A 693 23.20 -19.93 31.44
CA THR A 693 23.60 -20.78 30.30
C THR A 693 23.39 -20.03 28.98
N ASN A 694 23.92 -20.57 27.87
CA ASN A 694 23.64 -19.99 26.56
C ASN A 694 22.26 -20.43 26.08
N ASP A 695 21.40 -19.49 25.69
CA ASP A 695 20.09 -19.77 25.11
C ASP A 695 20.05 -19.29 23.64
N PRO A 696 19.81 -20.19 22.66
CA PRO A 696 19.65 -19.85 21.26
C PRO A 696 18.51 -18.87 20.93
N MET A 697 17.44 -18.82 21.74
CA MET A 697 16.27 -17.97 21.47
C MET A 697 16.59 -16.48 21.49
N HIS A 698 17.65 -16.08 22.19
CA HIS A 698 18.20 -14.72 22.17
C HIS A 698 18.43 -14.17 20.75
N LEU A 699 18.74 -15.01 19.77
CA LEU A 699 18.94 -14.58 18.37
C LEU A 699 17.69 -13.92 17.74
N VAL A 700 16.50 -14.20 18.26
CA VAL A 700 15.23 -13.60 17.81
C VAL A 700 15.13 -12.12 18.20
N HIS A 701 15.72 -11.74 19.34
CA HIS A 701 15.71 -10.36 19.81
C HIS A 701 16.52 -9.40 18.90
N GLU A 702 17.33 -9.92 17.98
CA GLU A 702 18.15 -9.09 17.08
C GLU A 702 17.29 -8.38 16.00
N PRO A 703 16.52 -9.07 15.12
CA PRO A 703 15.57 -8.37 14.24
C PRO A 703 14.52 -7.54 14.99
N ALA A 704 14.08 -7.98 16.18
CA ALA A 704 13.15 -7.21 17.00
C ALA A 704 13.75 -5.85 17.44
N GLN A 705 15.02 -5.83 17.85
CA GLN A 705 15.76 -4.59 18.12
C GLN A 705 15.86 -3.73 16.86
N TRP A 706 16.19 -4.31 15.70
CA TRP A 706 16.45 -3.52 14.49
C TRP A 706 15.15 -2.90 13.93
N ASN A 707 14.01 -3.58 14.08
CA ASN A 707 12.69 -2.99 13.83
C ASN A 707 12.35 -1.86 14.84
N ALA A 708 12.76 -1.96 16.11
CA ALA A 708 12.59 -0.89 17.09
C ALA A 708 13.53 0.32 16.85
N GLU A 709 14.70 0.10 16.23
CA GLU A 709 15.60 1.17 15.77
C GLU A 709 15.15 1.85 14.47
N PHE A 710 14.33 1.19 13.65
CA PHE A 710 13.83 1.77 12.40
C PHE A 710 13.10 3.13 12.58
N PRO A 711 12.07 3.27 13.45
CA PRO A 711 11.42 4.56 13.70
C PRO A 711 12.40 5.61 14.26
N VAL A 712 13.38 5.18 15.05
CA VAL A 712 14.38 6.06 15.69
C VAL A 712 15.27 6.75 14.66
N GLU A 713 15.69 6.05 13.59
CA GLU A 713 16.50 6.66 12.52
C GLU A 713 15.65 7.32 11.44
N ILE A 714 14.57 6.68 10.96
CA ILE A 714 13.78 7.21 9.84
C ILE A 714 13.11 8.55 10.18
N ARG A 715 12.86 8.82 11.46
CA ARG A 715 12.36 10.13 11.95
C ARG A 715 13.23 11.31 11.52
N ARG A 716 14.52 11.09 11.29
CA ARG A 716 15.48 12.12 10.83
C ARG A 716 15.33 12.47 9.35
N SER A 717 14.51 11.72 8.60
CA SER A 717 14.17 11.97 7.20
C SER A 717 12.78 12.57 7.00
N ASP A 718 12.00 12.77 8.07
CA ASP A 718 10.69 13.41 8.02
C ASP A 718 10.84 14.91 7.65
N PRO A 719 10.21 15.40 6.57
CA PRO A 719 10.43 16.75 6.07
C PRO A 719 9.86 17.87 6.96
N SER A 720 8.99 17.57 7.94
CA SER A 720 8.54 18.55 8.95
C SER A 720 9.36 18.51 10.24
N VAL A 721 10.38 17.67 10.32
CA VAL A 721 11.32 17.61 11.44
C VAL A 721 12.54 18.47 11.15
N GLN A 722 12.77 19.49 11.99
CA GLN A 722 13.98 20.28 11.95
C GLN A 722 15.04 19.74 12.92
N GLU A 723 16.18 19.29 12.38
CA GLU A 723 17.34 18.88 13.18
C GLU A 723 18.10 20.08 13.76
N VAL A 724 18.48 19.98 15.04
CA VAL A 724 19.48 20.84 15.70
C VAL A 724 20.54 19.94 16.35
N THR A 725 21.64 19.72 15.63
CA THR A 725 22.73 18.83 16.07
C THR A 725 23.52 19.45 17.23
N ILE A 726 23.62 18.71 18.34
CA ILE A 726 24.38 19.07 19.55
C ILE A 726 25.76 18.39 19.56
N MET A 727 25.85 17.18 19.03
CA MET A 727 27.07 16.38 18.85
C MET A 727 26.93 15.57 17.56
N ASP A 728 27.97 15.53 16.71
CA ASP A 728 28.00 14.75 15.45
C ASP A 728 29.19 13.79 15.47
N PHE A 729 28.91 12.51 15.72
CA PHE A 729 29.90 11.44 15.91
C PHE A 729 31.09 11.83 16.84
N ASP A 730 30.81 12.66 17.85
CA ASP A 730 31.81 13.38 18.62
C ASP A 730 32.41 12.54 19.75
N ARG A 731 33.74 12.52 19.86
CA ARG A 731 34.41 11.62 20.82
C ARG A 731 34.22 12.06 22.27
N HIS A 732 33.56 11.22 23.07
CA HIS A 732 33.54 11.42 24.53
C HIS A 732 34.81 10.85 25.19
N THR A 733 35.51 11.68 25.99
CA THR A 733 36.89 11.42 26.44
C THR A 733 37.06 11.37 27.96
N GLY A 734 37.92 10.45 28.44
CA GLY A 734 38.08 10.15 29.86
C GLY A 734 38.92 8.90 30.18
N GLY A 735 38.70 8.31 31.35
CA GLY A 735 39.34 7.07 31.85
C GLY A 735 38.34 5.93 32.11
N TRP A 736 38.80 4.77 32.62
CA TRP A 736 37.96 3.58 32.84
C TRP A 736 37.02 3.70 34.07
N GLY A 737 36.11 4.67 34.07
CA GLY A 737 35.07 4.83 35.09
C GLY A 737 33.92 5.71 34.57
N GLY A 738 32.82 5.77 35.32
CA GLY A 738 31.68 6.64 34.98
C GLY A 738 31.85 8.08 35.45
N GLY A 739 31.04 8.99 34.89
CA GLY A 739 30.96 10.39 35.33
C GLY A 739 31.98 11.33 34.68
N PHE A 740 32.55 10.95 33.54
CA PHE A 740 33.27 11.89 32.67
C PHE A 740 32.28 12.85 32.00
N THR A 741 32.75 14.01 31.53
CA THR A 741 31.88 15.04 30.96
C THR A 741 32.49 15.75 29.75
N SER A 742 31.77 15.78 28.63
CA SER A 742 32.06 16.66 27.48
C SER A 742 31.21 17.93 27.59
N SER A 743 31.67 19.02 26.98
CA SER A 743 30.87 20.24 26.80
C SER A 743 30.87 20.63 25.32
N MET A 744 29.71 21.05 24.85
CA MET A 744 29.33 21.30 23.46
C MET A 744 28.43 22.55 23.42
N SER A 745 28.13 23.12 22.25
CA SER A 745 27.10 24.17 22.14
C SER A 745 26.42 24.12 20.77
N ALA A 746 25.11 24.36 20.76
CA ALA A 746 24.28 24.41 19.56
C ALA A 746 23.52 25.74 19.47
N GLU A 747 23.10 26.12 18.27
CA GLU A 747 22.30 27.33 18.02
C GLU A 747 20.88 26.91 17.62
N PHE A 748 19.89 27.30 18.42
CA PHE A 748 18.48 27.01 18.16
C PHE A 748 17.83 28.10 17.30
N PRO A 749 16.80 27.76 16.49
CA PRO A 749 16.24 28.68 15.51
C PRO A 749 15.47 29.87 16.13
N SER A 750 15.24 30.90 15.30
CA SER A 750 14.55 32.14 15.67
C SER A 750 13.03 31.98 15.89
N ASN A 751 12.48 30.82 15.52
CA ASN A 751 11.07 30.45 15.65
C ASN A 751 10.87 29.27 16.61
N ILE A 752 11.73 29.10 17.63
CA ILE A 752 11.57 28.05 18.65
C ILE A 752 10.17 28.03 19.26
N THR A 753 9.48 29.17 19.36
CA THR A 753 8.08 29.32 19.77
C THR A 753 7.06 28.47 19.01
N ASP A 754 7.37 28.06 17.78
CA ASP A 754 6.36 27.63 16.80
C ASP A 754 6.21 26.10 16.77
N TYR A 755 7.14 25.37 17.39
CA TYR A 755 7.11 23.90 17.56
C TYR A 755 6.28 23.52 18.78
N ASP A 756 5.47 22.46 18.72
CA ASP A 756 4.83 21.89 19.91
C ASP A 756 5.58 20.67 20.46
N THR A 757 6.42 20.06 19.63
CA THR A 757 7.08 18.79 19.88
C THR A 757 8.61 18.92 19.84
N MET A 758 9.29 18.29 20.79
CA MET A 758 10.74 18.22 20.87
C MET A 758 11.18 16.82 21.28
N GLU A 759 11.92 16.17 20.40
CA GLU A 759 12.47 14.83 20.60
C GLU A 759 14.01 14.92 20.62
N VAL A 760 14.69 13.96 21.24
CA VAL A 760 16.16 13.86 21.17
C VAL A 760 16.55 12.51 20.60
N TYR A 761 17.14 12.53 19.40
CA TYR A 761 17.88 11.41 18.85
C TYR A 761 19.25 11.34 19.55
N HIS A 762 19.61 10.15 20.03
CA HIS A 762 20.92 9.86 20.61
C HIS A 762 21.43 8.51 20.10
N GLU A 763 22.58 8.55 19.43
CA GLU A 763 23.39 7.39 19.10
C GLU A 763 24.60 7.35 20.04
N HIS A 764 24.79 6.21 20.71
CA HIS A 764 26.02 5.88 21.41
C HIS A 764 26.77 4.81 20.61
N ALA A 765 27.63 5.29 19.71
CA ALA A 765 28.46 4.46 18.86
C ALA A 765 29.76 4.03 19.56
N CYS A 766 30.30 2.91 19.12
CA CYS A 766 31.47 2.24 19.64
C CYS A 766 32.68 2.40 18.72
N VAL A 767 33.87 2.18 19.31
CA VAL A 767 35.13 2.16 18.57
C VAL A 767 35.05 1.11 17.46
N ASP A 768 35.38 1.52 16.24
CA ASP A 768 35.36 0.69 15.02
C ASP A 768 33.97 0.07 14.72
N ARG A 769 32.88 0.66 15.25
CA ARG A 769 31.47 0.19 15.18
C ARG A 769 31.20 -1.22 15.74
N MET A 770 32.18 -1.85 16.39
CA MET A 770 32.11 -3.26 16.82
C MET A 770 31.56 -3.45 18.23
N ASN A 771 30.80 -4.54 18.40
CA ASN A 771 30.47 -5.11 19.72
C ASN A 771 31.76 -5.38 20.53
N ARG A 772 31.68 -5.43 21.86
CA ARG A 772 32.88 -5.62 22.70
C ARG A 772 33.63 -6.93 22.40
N TYR A 773 34.92 -6.84 22.07
CA TYR A 773 35.79 -8.00 21.84
C TYR A 773 37.11 -7.95 22.64
N GLN A 774 37.76 -9.11 22.81
CA GLN A 774 39.09 -9.22 23.42
C GLN A 774 40.18 -9.20 22.33
N THR A 775 41.19 -8.34 22.49
CA THR A 775 42.30 -8.20 21.54
C THR A 775 43.39 -9.25 21.77
N SER A 776 44.27 -9.43 20.78
CA SER A 776 45.34 -10.44 20.80
C SER A 776 46.44 -10.22 21.86
N ASP A 777 46.50 -9.04 22.48
CA ASP A 777 47.35 -8.73 23.64
C ASP A 777 46.65 -8.99 25.00
N GLY A 778 45.39 -9.40 24.97
CA GLY A 778 44.56 -9.69 26.15
C GLY A 778 43.78 -8.49 26.70
N THR A 779 43.88 -7.31 26.08
CA THR A 779 43.04 -6.15 26.43
C THR A 779 41.66 -6.22 25.75
N TYR A 780 40.83 -5.18 25.87
CA TYR A 780 39.47 -5.13 25.29
C TYR A 780 39.29 -3.89 24.42
N ALA A 781 38.59 -4.08 23.30
CA ALA A 781 38.26 -3.07 22.29
C ALA A 781 36.77 -3.19 21.89
N GLY A 782 36.34 -2.36 20.93
CA GLY A 782 34.92 -2.10 20.68
C GLY A 782 34.29 -1.32 21.84
N CYS A 783 33.02 -1.61 22.11
CA CYS A 783 32.22 -0.99 23.16
C CYS A 783 32.77 -1.14 24.61
N HIS A 784 32.37 -0.21 25.49
CA HIS A 784 32.64 -0.30 26.93
C HIS A 784 31.74 -1.35 27.63
N GLU A 785 32.04 -1.72 28.88
CA GLU A 785 31.48 -2.95 29.49
C GLU A 785 30.37 -2.78 30.55
N TRP A 786 29.94 -1.56 30.89
CA TRP A 786 29.01 -1.31 32.01
C TRP A 786 27.83 -0.41 31.62
N ASP A 787 26.67 -0.66 32.24
CA ASP A 787 25.45 0.14 32.21
C ASP A 787 25.57 1.41 33.08
N TYR A 788 26.22 2.43 32.54
CA TYR A 788 26.30 3.72 33.20
C TYR A 788 25.08 4.59 32.90
N GLU A 789 24.58 5.27 33.93
CA GLU A 789 23.74 6.46 33.75
C GLU A 789 24.48 7.51 32.91
N ALA A 790 23.84 7.92 31.81
CA ALA A 790 24.20 9.06 31.00
C ALA A 790 23.14 10.16 31.13
N ASN A 791 23.53 11.43 31.09
CA ASN A 791 22.63 12.57 31.00
C ASN A 791 23.23 13.71 30.19
N LEU A 792 22.38 14.39 29.42
CA LEU A 792 22.65 15.70 28.86
C LEU A 792 22.15 16.76 29.83
N ARG A 793 23.00 17.73 30.18
CA ARG A 793 22.68 18.80 31.13
C ARG A 793 22.82 20.16 30.47
N ILE A 794 21.76 20.96 30.51
CA ILE A 794 21.75 22.30 29.93
C ILE A 794 22.38 23.30 30.90
N CYS A 795 23.20 24.22 30.39
CA CYS A 795 23.92 25.19 31.22
C CYS A 795 23.12 26.48 31.46
N GLU A 796 23.47 27.28 32.47
CA GLU A 796 22.87 28.60 32.69
C GLU A 796 23.21 29.55 31.52
N ARG A 797 22.23 30.26 30.93
CA ARG A 797 22.46 31.23 29.82
C ARG A 797 23.55 32.26 30.12
N ASN A 798 23.65 32.69 31.38
CA ASN A 798 24.66 33.67 31.83
C ASN A 798 25.98 33.03 32.31
N ASN A 799 26.11 31.70 32.32
CA ASN A 799 27.21 30.98 32.98
C ASN A 799 27.32 29.53 32.45
N THR A 800 28.01 29.37 31.32
CA THR A 800 28.26 28.08 30.65
C THR A 800 29.07 27.06 31.46
N SER A 801 29.54 27.42 32.67
CA SER A 801 30.19 26.51 33.62
C SER A 801 29.24 25.89 34.65
N ALA A 802 28.02 26.39 34.79
CA ALA A 802 26.99 25.84 35.68
C ALA A 802 25.92 25.12 34.85
N CYS A 803 25.93 23.79 34.88
CA CYS A 803 25.00 22.93 34.14
C CYS A 803 24.31 22.00 35.15
N GLY A 804 23.46 22.60 35.97
CA GLY A 804 22.79 21.96 37.10
C GLY A 804 21.49 21.24 36.72
N THR A 805 20.76 21.78 35.75
CA THR A 805 19.51 21.22 35.21
C THR A 805 19.79 19.99 34.35
N GLU A 806 19.01 18.93 34.52
CA GLU A 806 19.00 17.81 33.57
C GLU A 806 18.06 18.09 32.40
N PHE A 807 18.50 17.78 31.19
CA PHE A 807 17.73 17.97 29.96
C PHE A 807 17.24 16.63 29.40
N MET A 808 18.06 15.57 29.49
CA MET A 808 17.69 14.21 29.08
C MET A 808 18.59 13.17 29.78
N ARG A 809 18.11 11.92 29.95
CA ARG A 809 18.81 10.81 30.62
C ARG A 809 18.65 9.49 29.85
N TRP A 810 19.74 8.73 29.72
CA TRP A 810 19.78 7.37 29.14
C TRP A 810 20.55 6.44 30.06
N ILE A 811 20.44 5.12 29.87
CA ILE A 811 21.38 4.16 30.45
C ILE A 811 22.14 3.47 29.32
N THR A 812 23.48 3.50 29.37
CA THR A 812 24.31 2.89 28.34
C THR A 812 24.20 1.36 28.33
N THR A 813 24.59 0.76 27.21
CA THR A 813 24.58 -0.70 27.00
C THR A 813 25.72 -1.41 27.74
N TYR A 814 25.56 -2.71 27.95
CA TYR A 814 26.69 -3.62 28.21
C TYR A 814 27.34 -4.08 26.90
N GLY A 815 28.21 -3.26 26.30
CA GLY A 815 29.13 -3.74 25.26
C GLY A 815 28.56 -3.86 23.84
N ARG A 816 27.49 -3.12 23.52
CA ARG A 816 26.93 -2.97 22.16
C ARG A 816 26.73 -1.50 21.80
N GLU A 817 26.48 -1.18 20.53
CA GLU A 817 25.97 0.15 20.16
C GLU A 817 24.50 0.30 20.61
N GLY A 818 23.98 1.53 20.58
CA GLY A 818 22.56 1.80 20.79
C GLY A 818 22.12 3.13 20.20
N LYS A 819 20.87 3.17 19.72
CA LYS A 819 20.20 4.34 19.16
C LYS A 819 18.86 4.50 19.87
N TRP A 820 18.52 5.72 20.27
CA TRP A 820 17.27 6.03 20.95
C TRP A 820 16.70 7.36 20.47
N LEU A 821 15.37 7.45 20.42
CA LEU A 821 14.60 8.67 20.21
C LEU A 821 13.67 8.85 21.41
N THR A 822 13.69 10.03 22.03
CA THR A 822 12.88 10.29 23.23
C THR A 822 12.16 11.64 23.15
N ASP A 823 10.82 11.61 23.26
CA ASP A 823 9.99 12.79 23.46
C ASP A 823 10.35 13.48 24.80
N ILE A 824 10.78 14.73 24.71
CA ILE A 824 11.02 15.65 25.83
C ILE A 824 10.32 17.00 25.59
N SER A 825 9.23 17.01 24.83
CA SER A 825 8.38 18.18 24.56
C SER A 825 7.94 18.97 25.81
N PRO A 826 7.72 18.33 26.99
CA PRO A 826 7.48 19.07 28.23
C PRO A 826 8.65 19.93 28.72
N TYR A 827 9.85 19.81 28.13
CA TYR A 827 11.04 20.62 28.42
C TYR A 827 11.31 21.72 27.37
N LEU A 828 10.42 21.96 26.40
CA LEU A 828 10.55 23.06 25.42
C LEU A 828 10.76 24.43 26.08
N PHE A 829 10.16 24.66 27.26
CA PHE A 829 10.38 25.87 28.08
C PHE A 829 11.87 26.13 28.46
N MET A 830 12.75 25.13 28.36
CA MET A 830 14.18 25.28 28.65
C MET A 830 14.94 26.02 27.54
N LEU A 831 14.35 26.19 26.37
CA LEU A 831 14.89 26.88 25.19
C LEU A 831 14.20 28.25 24.97
N GLU A 832 14.87 29.15 24.26
CA GLU A 832 14.33 30.46 23.82
C GLU A 832 14.57 30.59 22.29
N ASN A 833 13.98 31.60 21.65
CA ASN A 833 14.26 31.89 20.24
C ASN A 833 15.67 32.50 20.09
N ASP A 834 16.39 32.17 19.02
CA ASP A 834 17.79 32.60 18.75
C ASP A 834 18.80 32.18 19.85
N ASP A 835 18.50 31.11 20.60
CA ASP A 835 19.21 30.74 21.82
C ASP A 835 20.44 29.87 21.54
N ASN A 836 21.65 30.44 21.61
CA ASN A 836 22.91 29.69 21.59
C ASN A 836 23.15 29.03 22.96
N ARG A 837 23.10 27.70 23.00
CA ARG A 837 23.07 26.92 24.24
C ARG A 837 24.24 25.98 24.39
N THR A 838 25.00 26.17 25.47
CA THR A 838 25.97 25.19 25.95
C THR A 838 25.26 24.04 26.68
N PHE A 839 25.61 22.81 26.28
CA PHE A 839 25.23 21.59 26.97
C PHE A 839 26.46 20.87 27.52
N LYS A 840 26.20 19.96 28.45
CA LYS A 840 27.21 19.14 29.10
C LYS A 840 26.72 17.70 29.23
N TYR A 841 27.16 16.84 28.31
CA TYR A 841 26.98 15.40 28.44
C TYR A 841 27.82 14.87 29.62
N ARG A 842 27.24 13.97 30.41
CA ARG A 842 27.87 13.22 31.50
C ARG A 842 27.52 11.75 31.34
N GLY A 843 28.48 10.84 31.35
CA GLY A 843 28.15 9.41 31.20
C GLY A 843 29.35 8.46 31.27
N ALA A 844 29.23 7.36 30.51
CA ALA A 844 30.29 6.40 30.25
C ALA A 844 31.40 7.01 29.38
N ASN A 845 32.66 6.63 29.61
CA ASN A 845 33.78 6.99 28.74
C ASN A 845 34.02 5.96 27.62
N LYS A 846 34.48 6.44 26.46
CA LYS A 846 34.71 5.72 25.20
C LYS A 846 33.42 5.34 24.43
N GLY A 847 32.63 6.35 24.09
CA GLY A 847 31.72 6.32 22.94
C GLY A 847 32.04 7.45 21.96
N ASP A 848 31.58 7.29 20.73
CA ASP A 848 31.40 8.38 19.76
C ASP A 848 29.90 8.73 19.81
N LEU A 849 29.57 10.02 19.95
CA LEU A 849 28.22 10.47 20.29
C LEU A 849 27.60 11.28 19.15
N THR A 850 26.45 10.82 18.66
CA THR A 850 25.56 11.66 17.84
C THR A 850 24.37 12.04 18.72
N ILE A 851 24.16 13.34 18.95
CA ILE A 851 23.03 13.87 19.74
C ILE A 851 22.40 14.99 18.93
N THR A 852 21.14 14.82 18.56
CA THR A 852 20.39 15.79 17.75
C THR A 852 19.04 16.04 18.40
N VAL A 853 18.67 17.31 18.56
CA VAL A 853 17.30 17.68 18.93
C VAL A 853 16.47 17.75 17.66
N LEU A 854 15.33 17.07 17.66
CA LEU A 854 14.37 17.07 16.57
C LEU A 854 13.18 17.95 16.98
N LEU A 855 12.89 18.99 16.21
CA LEU A 855 11.84 19.97 16.48
C LEU A 855 10.74 19.85 15.42
N SER A 856 9.49 19.76 15.85
CA SER A 856 8.33 19.60 14.94
C SER A 856 7.05 20.23 15.53
N ASN A 857 6.04 20.45 14.68
CA ASN A 857 4.75 21.02 15.06
C ASN A 857 3.63 20.16 14.47
N TRP A 858 2.81 19.56 15.34
CA TRP A 858 1.70 18.68 14.96
C TRP A 858 0.33 19.26 15.37
N GLY A 859 0.25 20.57 15.55
CA GLY A 859 -1.03 21.27 15.73
C GLY A 859 -1.75 20.99 17.06
N SER A 860 -1.06 20.43 18.07
CA SER A 860 -1.67 20.05 19.37
C SER A 860 -2.23 21.23 20.18
N GLY A 861 -1.99 22.47 19.75
CA GLY A 861 -2.56 23.69 20.31
C GLY A 861 -1.91 24.18 21.60
N LEU A 862 -1.03 23.39 22.24
CA LEU A 862 -0.46 23.68 23.56
C LEU A 862 1.04 23.38 23.64
N ARG A 863 1.85 24.38 24.03
CA ARG A 863 3.31 24.23 24.20
C ARG A 863 3.75 24.51 25.63
N SER A 864 4.81 23.84 26.10
CA SER A 864 5.41 24.15 27.41
C SER A 864 6.19 25.47 27.37
N THR A 865 5.79 26.43 28.22
CA THR A 865 6.28 27.82 28.16
C THR A 865 6.99 28.25 29.45
N ALA A 866 6.70 27.60 30.59
CA ALA A 866 7.43 27.78 31.84
C ALA A 866 7.32 26.52 32.73
N ALA A 867 8.16 26.41 33.76
CA ALA A 867 8.02 25.39 34.79
C ALA A 867 8.61 25.83 36.14
N ASP A 868 8.10 25.25 37.22
CA ASP A 868 8.71 25.29 38.56
C ASP A 868 9.43 23.96 38.84
N PHE A 869 10.68 24.02 39.30
CA PHE A 869 11.39 22.83 39.77
C PHE A 869 10.79 22.36 41.09
N ALA A 870 10.33 21.11 41.16
CA ALA A 870 9.58 20.60 42.30
C ALA A 870 10.49 19.83 43.28
N PHE A 871 11.05 18.70 42.85
CA PHE A 871 11.67 17.73 43.77
C PHE A 871 12.89 17.03 43.17
N THR A 872 13.93 16.85 43.98
CA THR A 872 15.07 15.98 43.66
C THR A 872 14.87 14.56 44.19
N GLY A 873 15.60 13.62 43.58
CA GLY A 873 15.94 12.33 44.17
C GLY A 873 16.73 12.41 45.48
N GLY A 874 17.22 11.26 45.94
CA GLY A 874 17.94 11.11 47.21
C GLY A 874 18.05 9.67 47.72
N GLN A 875 18.69 9.52 48.89
CA GLN A 875 18.98 8.24 49.51
C GLN A 875 17.69 7.53 49.94
N PHE A 876 17.47 6.32 49.44
CA PHE A 876 16.28 5.53 49.76
C PHE A 876 16.57 4.55 50.92
N ASP A 877 16.49 5.07 52.15
CA ASP A 877 16.88 4.35 53.38
C ASP A 877 15.88 4.45 54.54
N GLY A 878 14.65 4.90 54.27
CA GLY A 878 13.65 5.23 55.29
C GLY A 878 13.75 6.65 55.87
N THR A 879 14.56 7.51 55.26
CA THR A 879 14.53 8.96 55.45
C THR A 879 14.35 9.73 54.14
N TYR A 880 13.89 9.06 53.08
CA TYR A 880 13.64 9.68 51.78
C TYR A 880 12.52 10.74 51.84
N ASN A 881 11.53 10.53 52.72
CA ASN A 881 10.45 11.49 52.97
C ASN A 881 10.71 12.40 54.18
N ASP A 882 11.95 12.48 54.67
CA ASP A 882 12.33 13.42 55.74
C ASP A 882 12.46 14.83 55.17
N VAL A 883 11.44 15.67 55.42
CA VAL A 883 11.37 17.09 55.03
C VAL A 883 12.50 17.95 55.61
N SER A 884 13.31 17.43 56.56
CA SER A 884 14.52 18.11 57.03
C SER A 884 15.78 17.78 56.21
N LYS A 885 15.69 16.82 55.29
CA LYS A 885 16.76 16.42 54.34
C LYS A 885 16.46 16.83 52.91
N TYR A 886 15.22 16.61 52.45
CA TYR A 886 14.81 16.76 51.05
C TYR A 886 13.53 17.59 50.94
N THR A 887 13.39 18.36 49.86
CA THR A 887 12.12 19.02 49.52
C THR A 887 11.11 17.95 49.14
N ARG A 888 9.96 17.92 49.83
CA ARG A 888 8.83 17.00 49.58
C ARG A 888 7.47 17.72 49.56
N ASP A 889 7.48 19.04 49.75
CA ASP A 889 6.33 19.94 49.67
C ASP A 889 6.71 21.14 48.77
N LEU A 890 5.95 21.39 47.70
CA LEU A 890 6.10 22.53 46.81
C LEU A 890 4.87 23.43 46.94
N ASN A 891 5.09 24.74 47.10
CA ASN A 891 4.05 25.75 46.95
C ASN A 891 4.28 26.51 45.64
N PHE A 892 3.34 26.44 44.70
CA PHE A 892 3.42 27.11 43.40
C PHE A 892 2.16 27.93 43.12
N THR A 893 2.14 28.68 42.02
CA THR A 893 0.99 29.49 41.59
C THR A 893 0.92 29.46 40.07
N VAL A 894 -0.22 29.02 39.53
CA VAL A 894 -0.39 28.89 38.08
C VAL A 894 -0.34 30.28 37.43
N PRO A 895 0.47 30.49 36.38
CA PRO A 895 0.47 31.74 35.61
C PRO A 895 -0.90 31.99 34.97
N SER A 896 -1.34 33.25 34.92
CA SER A 896 -2.69 33.60 34.41
C SER A 896 -2.87 33.46 32.88
N TRP A 897 -1.86 32.97 32.18
CA TRP A 897 -1.88 32.58 30.76
C TRP A 897 -1.90 31.06 30.57
N ALA A 898 -1.57 30.27 31.60
CA ALA A 898 -1.40 28.83 31.45
C ALA A 898 -2.78 28.15 31.38
N GLU A 899 -3.03 27.43 30.30
CA GLU A 899 -4.28 26.70 30.09
C GLU A 899 -4.22 25.28 30.68
N LYS A 900 -3.01 24.69 30.72
CA LYS A 900 -2.75 23.33 31.23
C LYS A 900 -1.52 23.30 32.15
N VAL A 901 -1.56 22.42 33.15
CA VAL A 901 -0.52 22.23 34.18
C VAL A 901 -0.23 20.74 34.35
N GLN A 902 1.04 20.35 34.28
CA GLN A 902 1.45 18.94 34.29
C GLN A 902 2.59 18.67 35.28
N ILE A 903 2.57 17.52 35.95
CA ILE A 903 3.78 16.99 36.61
C ILE A 903 4.59 16.27 35.53
N VAL A 904 5.91 16.49 35.53
CA VAL A 904 6.86 15.82 34.64
C VAL A 904 8.00 15.27 35.49
N ALA A 905 8.30 13.98 35.35
CA ALA A 905 9.26 13.27 36.17
C ALA A 905 10.19 12.38 35.33
N THR A 906 11.48 12.38 35.67
CA THR A 906 12.49 11.47 35.12
C THR A 906 13.19 10.75 36.26
N ILE A 907 12.77 9.51 36.56
CA ILE A 907 13.18 8.82 37.79
C ILE A 907 13.82 7.46 37.51
N THR A 908 14.97 7.20 38.14
CA THR A 908 15.66 5.89 38.07
C THR A 908 16.20 5.46 39.45
N GLY A 909 16.03 4.19 39.78
CA GLY A 909 16.52 3.56 41.00
C GLY A 909 17.90 2.93 40.85
N HIS A 910 18.79 3.16 41.82
CA HIS A 910 20.18 2.70 41.80
C HIS A 910 20.58 2.02 43.12
N GLY A 911 21.41 0.97 43.00
CA GLY A 911 22.06 0.30 44.13
C GLY A 911 21.56 -1.12 44.37
N PHE A 912 22.52 -2.04 44.49
CA PHE A 912 22.31 -3.48 44.55
C PHE A 912 22.98 -4.15 45.77
N GLY A 913 22.40 -5.26 46.25
CA GLY A 913 23.09 -6.22 47.13
C GLY A 913 23.33 -5.76 48.57
N LYS A 914 22.55 -4.80 49.06
CA LYS A 914 22.71 -4.19 50.40
C LYS A 914 21.77 -4.78 51.46
N ASP A 915 20.60 -5.27 51.05
CA ASP A 915 19.61 -5.94 51.91
C ASP A 915 18.68 -6.86 51.09
N ASN A 916 17.74 -7.51 51.77
CA ASN A 916 16.82 -8.49 51.17
C ASN A 916 15.86 -7.91 50.11
N ALA A 917 15.59 -6.60 50.09
CA ALA A 917 14.73 -5.96 49.10
C ALA A 917 15.49 -5.49 47.85
N ASN A 918 16.83 -5.48 47.85
CA ASN A 918 17.68 -4.97 46.76
C ASN A 918 17.28 -3.57 46.20
N CYS A 919 16.71 -2.71 47.05
CA CYS A 919 16.46 -1.32 46.69
C CYS A 919 17.77 -0.54 46.50
N ALA A 920 17.85 0.47 45.62
CA ALA A 920 16.73 1.00 44.82
C ALA A 920 16.64 0.44 43.39
N GLU A 921 17.60 -0.38 42.94
CA GLU A 921 17.67 -0.83 41.54
C GLU A 921 16.66 -1.94 41.19
N PHE A 922 16.52 -2.95 42.05
CA PHE A 922 15.68 -4.14 41.83
C PHE A 922 14.50 -4.19 42.79
N CYS A 923 13.92 -3.04 43.10
CA CYS A 923 12.77 -2.94 44.00
C CYS A 923 11.81 -1.85 43.52
N ASP A 924 10.51 -2.11 43.58
CA ASP A 924 9.50 -1.16 43.12
C ASP A 924 9.33 -0.04 44.15
N HIS A 925 9.98 1.10 43.88
CA HIS A 925 9.78 2.32 44.64
C HIS A 925 8.70 3.18 43.97
N GLU A 926 7.61 3.38 44.69
CA GLU A 926 6.43 4.11 44.24
C GLU A 926 6.61 5.61 44.48
N HIS A 927 6.14 6.44 43.55
CA HIS A 927 6.29 7.88 43.55
C HIS A 927 4.94 8.56 43.65
N HIS A 928 4.49 8.77 44.88
CA HIS A 928 3.17 9.31 45.19
C HIS A 928 3.17 10.83 45.19
N TYR A 929 2.27 11.41 44.39
CA TYR A 929 2.02 12.84 44.30
C TYR A 929 0.61 13.13 44.84
N SER A 930 0.45 14.14 45.70
CA SER A 930 -0.89 14.54 46.16
C SER A 930 -1.05 16.05 46.38
N MET A 931 -2.22 16.58 46.01
CA MET A 931 -2.55 18.00 46.06
C MET A 931 -4.07 18.19 46.15
N ASN A 932 -4.54 19.15 46.96
CA ASN A 932 -5.94 19.55 47.08
C ASN A 932 -6.99 18.43 47.34
N GLY A 933 -6.54 17.24 47.76
CA GLY A 933 -7.38 16.05 48.01
C GLY A 933 -7.34 15.00 46.90
N PHE A 934 -6.69 15.29 45.78
CA PHE A 934 -6.37 14.35 44.72
C PHE A 934 -4.98 13.72 44.93
N SER A 935 -4.75 12.55 44.33
CA SER A 935 -3.47 11.86 44.36
C SER A 935 -3.29 10.92 43.16
N THR A 936 -2.05 10.76 42.71
CA THR A 936 -1.62 9.82 41.67
C THR A 936 -0.26 9.24 42.05
N TYR A 937 0.22 8.21 41.37
CA TYR A 937 1.58 7.72 41.55
C TYR A 937 2.17 7.10 40.29
N GLU A 938 3.50 7.12 40.24
CA GLU A 938 4.36 6.41 39.30
C GLU A 938 4.97 5.18 40.02
N TRP A 939 5.19 4.08 39.30
CA TRP A 939 5.66 2.79 39.83
C TRP A 939 6.30 1.95 38.71
N HIS A 940 7.09 0.95 39.09
CA HIS A 940 8.04 0.29 38.18
C HIS A 940 7.90 -1.25 38.20
N PRO A 941 6.76 -1.81 37.74
CA PRO A 941 6.43 -3.24 37.94
C PRO A 941 7.40 -4.23 37.28
N ILE A 942 8.19 -3.81 36.28
CA ILE A 942 9.13 -4.69 35.57
C ILE A 942 10.20 -5.33 36.47
N VAL A 943 10.52 -4.71 37.62
CA VAL A 943 11.49 -5.23 38.63
C VAL A 943 11.14 -6.62 39.16
N TYR A 944 9.87 -7.03 39.07
CA TYR A 944 9.41 -8.33 39.52
C TYR A 944 9.64 -9.45 38.49
N SER A 945 10.11 -9.13 37.28
CA SER A 945 10.44 -10.09 36.23
C SER A 945 11.95 -10.25 36.03
N ASN A 946 12.41 -11.51 35.96
CA ASN A 946 13.80 -11.83 35.63
C ASN A 946 14.15 -11.51 34.16
N GLU A 947 13.14 -11.47 33.29
CA GLU A 947 13.21 -11.07 31.88
C GLU A 947 12.56 -9.68 31.66
N GLY A 948 12.43 -8.87 32.72
CA GLY A 948 11.66 -7.62 32.70
C GLY A 948 12.15 -6.55 31.71
N CYS A 949 13.43 -6.53 31.38
CA CYS A 949 14.02 -5.68 30.33
C CYS A 949 14.25 -6.44 29.01
N GLU A 950 14.28 -7.78 29.04
CA GLU A 950 14.34 -8.60 27.82
C GLU A 950 13.02 -8.54 27.03
N ASN A 951 11.89 -8.47 27.73
CA ASN A 951 10.57 -8.26 27.11
C ASN A 951 10.37 -6.85 26.52
N GLU A 952 11.27 -5.90 26.82
CA GLU A 952 11.18 -4.50 26.39
C GLU A 952 12.05 -4.21 25.14
N VAL A 953 12.59 -5.24 24.47
CA VAL A 953 13.38 -5.09 23.23
C VAL A 953 12.59 -4.39 22.12
N GLN A 954 11.31 -4.75 21.95
CA GLN A 954 10.40 -4.08 21.00
C GLN A 954 10.13 -2.60 21.37
N ASN A 955 10.36 -2.22 22.63
CA ASN A 955 10.20 -0.86 23.16
C ASN A 955 11.54 -0.08 23.22
N GLY A 956 12.58 -0.56 22.53
CA GLY A 956 13.87 0.13 22.37
C GLY A 956 15.01 -0.34 23.29
N VAL A 957 14.86 -1.47 24.00
CA VAL A 957 16.01 -2.08 24.70
C VAL A 957 16.93 -2.77 23.70
N VAL A 958 18.20 -2.36 23.66
CA VAL A 958 19.23 -3.07 22.88
C VAL A 958 19.34 -4.53 23.34
N ALA A 959 19.17 -5.48 22.43
CA ALA A 959 19.19 -6.91 22.73
C ALA A 959 20.60 -7.43 23.08
N ASN A 960 20.66 -8.64 23.64
CA ASN A 960 21.85 -9.51 23.69
C ASN A 960 23.15 -8.85 24.19
N GLN A 961 23.03 -8.01 25.20
CA GLN A 961 24.18 -7.31 25.74
C GLN A 961 25.08 -8.25 26.58
N PHE A 962 26.34 -7.89 26.79
CA PHE A 962 27.34 -8.74 27.44
C PHE A 962 27.27 -8.78 28.98
N GLY A 963 26.28 -8.13 29.58
CA GLY A 963 26.04 -8.08 31.03
C GLY A 963 24.58 -8.36 31.39
N SER A 964 24.16 -7.98 32.59
CA SER A 964 22.91 -8.43 33.23
C SER A 964 21.62 -7.80 32.66
N TRP A 965 21.59 -7.52 31.37
CA TRP A 965 20.53 -6.75 30.69
C TRP A 965 19.09 -7.29 30.83
N PRO A 966 18.80 -8.61 30.95
CA PRO A 966 17.41 -9.10 31.00
C PRO A 966 16.59 -8.67 32.21
N PHE A 967 17.22 -8.50 33.38
CA PHE A 967 16.50 -8.24 34.63
C PHE A 967 15.86 -6.85 34.62
N GLY A 968 14.57 -6.74 34.98
CA GLY A 968 13.91 -5.44 35.13
C GLY A 968 14.54 -4.58 36.22
N ARG A 969 14.71 -3.27 35.99
CA ARG A 969 15.10 -2.28 37.03
C ARG A 969 14.03 -1.22 37.23
N ALA A 970 14.14 -0.48 38.34
CA ALA A 970 13.18 0.54 38.73
C ALA A 970 13.33 1.82 37.89
N GLY A 971 12.54 1.93 36.82
CA GLY A 971 12.46 3.12 35.96
C GLY A 971 13.44 3.13 34.78
N TRP A 972 14.13 2.01 34.50
CA TRP A 972 15.07 1.92 33.39
C TRP A 972 15.39 0.47 32.98
N CYS A 973 15.92 0.34 31.77
CA CYS A 973 16.63 -0.84 31.30
C CYS A 973 18.03 -0.44 30.79
N ALA A 974 19.01 -1.35 30.90
CA ALA A 974 20.34 -1.10 30.34
C ALA A 974 20.23 -1.02 28.82
N GLY A 975 20.85 -0.03 28.18
CA GLY A 975 20.69 0.17 26.73
C GLY A 975 19.30 0.65 26.29
N GLN A 976 18.63 1.44 27.12
CA GLN A 976 17.37 2.14 26.82
C GLN A 976 17.46 3.62 27.23
N ASP A 977 16.61 4.46 26.64
CA ASP A 977 16.33 5.79 27.11
C ASP A 977 15.47 5.80 28.40
N VAL A 978 15.53 6.89 29.15
CA VAL A 978 14.67 7.10 30.34
C VAL A 978 13.56 8.06 29.96
N LYS A 979 12.43 7.49 29.50
CA LYS A 979 11.23 8.23 29.09
C LYS A 979 10.64 9.02 30.27
N GLN A 980 10.08 10.20 29.97
CA GLN A 980 9.48 11.06 31.01
C GLN A 980 8.10 10.54 31.42
N TRP A 981 7.88 10.28 32.72
CA TRP A 981 6.53 10.10 33.23
C TRP A 981 5.85 11.46 33.35
N THR A 982 4.62 11.58 32.86
CA THR A 982 3.87 12.84 32.88
C THR A 982 2.42 12.65 33.33
N TYR A 983 1.86 13.64 34.02
CA TYR A 983 0.50 13.56 34.55
C TYR A 983 -0.18 14.93 34.65
N ASP A 984 -1.37 15.07 34.08
CA ASP A 984 -2.13 16.33 34.08
C ASP A 984 -2.72 16.64 35.46
N ILE A 985 -2.40 17.82 36.00
CA ILE A 985 -2.88 18.33 37.29
C ILE A 985 -3.65 19.64 37.15
N THR A 986 -4.07 20.00 35.94
CA THR A 986 -4.89 21.20 35.65
C THR A 986 -6.17 21.17 36.46
N GLY A 987 -6.90 20.04 36.44
CA GLY A 987 -8.12 19.84 37.22
C GLY A 987 -7.92 19.74 38.74
N TRP A 988 -6.67 19.67 39.22
CA TRP A 988 -6.33 19.71 40.65
C TRP A 988 -5.92 21.11 41.13
N SER A 989 -5.58 22.00 40.20
CA SER A 989 -4.92 23.28 40.47
C SER A 989 -5.91 24.44 40.53
N ASP A 990 -5.69 25.39 41.43
CA ASP A 990 -6.35 26.70 41.35
C ASP A 990 -5.67 27.55 40.25
N MET A 991 -6.29 27.53 39.07
CA MET A 991 -5.88 28.31 37.89
C MET A 991 -6.07 29.83 38.08
N ASN A 992 -6.75 30.29 39.13
CA ASN A 992 -7.10 31.71 39.33
C ASN A 992 -5.98 32.51 40.05
N GLY A 993 -4.73 32.05 39.98
CA GLY A 993 -3.60 32.62 40.73
C GLY A 993 -3.62 32.29 42.23
N GLY A 994 -4.25 31.18 42.61
CA GLY A 994 -4.18 30.63 43.97
C GLY A 994 -2.84 29.95 44.26
N VAL A 995 -2.52 29.77 45.54
CA VAL A 995 -1.34 29.00 45.96
C VAL A 995 -1.71 27.52 46.04
N ASN A 996 -1.10 26.72 45.18
CA ASN A 996 -1.25 25.28 45.12
C ASN A 996 -0.15 24.59 45.93
N HIS A 997 -0.50 23.53 46.67
CA HIS A 997 0.40 22.83 47.57
C HIS A 997 0.56 21.35 47.16
N LEU A 998 1.54 21.08 46.31
CA LEU A 998 1.89 19.74 45.86
C LEU A 998 2.80 19.04 46.86
N THR A 999 2.54 17.77 47.14
CA THR A 999 3.38 16.92 47.98
C THR A 999 3.86 15.71 47.20
N TYR A 1000 5.10 15.26 47.49
CA TYR A 1000 5.73 14.11 46.85
C TYR A 1000 6.32 13.15 47.89
N ARG A 1001 6.12 11.84 47.70
CA ARG A 1001 6.65 10.79 48.59
C ARG A 1001 7.15 9.58 47.81
N GLY A 1002 8.37 9.13 48.11
CA GLY A 1002 8.87 7.82 47.69
C GLY A 1002 8.47 6.75 48.71
N LEU A 1003 7.75 5.71 48.29
CA LEU A 1003 7.26 4.62 49.13
C LEU A 1003 7.71 3.25 48.58
N PHE A 1004 7.57 2.20 49.39
CA PHE A 1004 7.80 0.81 49.00
C PHE A 1004 6.66 -0.04 49.57
N ASN A 1005 5.89 -0.70 48.71
CA ASN A 1005 4.64 -1.38 49.07
C ASN A 1005 3.66 -0.45 49.82
N GLY A 1006 3.49 0.77 49.33
CA GLY A 1006 2.61 1.81 49.86
C GLY A 1006 3.01 2.35 51.25
N GLN A 1007 4.23 2.07 51.73
CA GLN A 1007 4.72 2.46 53.07
C GLN A 1007 6.11 3.11 53.01
N GLU A 1008 6.53 3.77 54.09
CA GLU A 1008 7.91 4.25 54.23
C GLU A 1008 8.86 3.04 54.23
N TYR A 1009 9.83 3.02 53.30
CA TYR A 1009 10.80 1.93 53.20
C TYR A 1009 11.66 1.82 54.47
N VAL A 1010 11.94 0.60 54.94
CA VAL A 1010 12.82 0.37 56.12
C VAL A 1010 13.84 -0.72 55.77
N PRO A 1011 15.08 -0.35 55.37
CA PRO A 1011 16.10 -1.31 54.95
C PRO A 1011 16.58 -2.19 56.10
N SER A 1012 16.78 -3.50 55.86
CA SER A 1012 17.09 -4.44 56.94
C SER A 1012 18.51 -4.34 57.52
N ASP A 1013 19.43 -3.66 56.82
CA ASP A 1013 20.77 -3.28 57.33
C ASP A 1013 20.77 -1.90 58.05
N GLY A 1014 19.67 -1.16 57.99
CA GLY A 1014 19.43 0.08 58.74
C GLY A 1014 19.66 1.38 57.97
N VAL A 1015 19.06 2.46 58.49
CA VAL A 1015 19.12 3.83 57.95
C VAL A 1015 20.57 4.31 57.80
N GLY A 1016 20.88 4.99 56.68
CA GLY A 1016 22.21 5.50 56.36
C GLY A 1016 23.22 4.47 55.87
N ASN A 1017 22.82 3.20 55.70
CA ASN A 1017 23.63 2.15 55.09
C ASN A 1017 23.18 1.84 53.66
N GLY A 1018 24.07 1.23 52.88
CA GLY A 1018 23.86 0.89 51.46
C GLY A 1018 23.89 2.11 50.53
N GLU A 1019 24.50 1.97 49.36
CA GLU A 1019 24.50 2.99 48.31
C GLU A 1019 23.17 2.93 47.51
N ARG A 1020 22.05 3.19 48.19
CA ARG A 1020 20.69 3.16 47.63
C ARG A 1020 20.23 4.56 47.27
N ASN A 1021 20.17 4.89 45.99
CA ASN A 1021 19.82 6.24 45.55
C ASN A 1021 18.71 6.19 44.51
N ILE A 1022 17.67 7.01 44.70
CA ILE A 1022 16.70 7.31 43.65
C ILE A 1022 17.19 8.59 42.99
N HIS A 1023 17.41 8.58 41.69
CA HIS A 1023 17.74 9.77 40.91
C HIS A 1023 16.46 10.27 40.25
N ALA A 1024 15.89 11.35 40.78
CA ALA A 1024 14.67 11.96 40.28
C ALA A 1024 14.92 13.43 39.94
N GLU A 1025 14.48 13.84 38.75
CA GLU A 1025 14.32 15.23 38.31
C GLU A 1025 12.81 15.43 38.10
N ILE A 1026 12.16 16.29 38.89
CA ILE A 1026 10.69 16.45 38.87
C ILE A 1026 10.32 17.93 38.78
N TRP A 1027 9.45 18.26 37.82
CA TRP A 1027 8.98 19.61 37.49
C TRP A 1027 7.45 19.71 37.54
N VAL A 1028 6.94 20.92 37.78
CA VAL A 1028 5.56 21.32 37.45
C VAL A 1028 5.64 22.24 36.23
N VAL A 1029 5.15 21.76 35.09
CA VAL A 1029 5.24 22.43 33.79
C VAL A 1029 3.92 23.12 33.45
N TYR A 1030 4.01 24.33 32.91
CA TYR A 1030 2.90 25.18 32.50
C TYR A 1030 2.86 25.32 30.98
N TYR A 1031 1.68 25.06 30.41
CA TYR A 1031 1.43 25.11 28.97
C TYR A 1031 0.60 26.34 28.60
N ASP A 1032 1.02 27.02 27.54
CA ASP A 1032 0.29 28.11 26.89
C ASP A 1032 -0.25 27.62 25.54
N SER A 1033 -1.25 28.32 25.01
CA SER A 1033 -1.70 28.21 23.63
C SER A 1033 -0.56 28.45 22.63
N THR A 1034 -0.44 27.62 21.60
CA THR A 1034 0.45 27.91 20.46
C THR A 1034 -0.12 29.07 19.65
N THR A 1035 0.69 30.10 19.38
CA THR A 1035 0.25 31.24 18.56
C THR A 1035 0.19 30.87 17.09
N SER A 1036 -1.03 30.63 16.59
CA SER A 1036 -1.39 30.49 15.17
C SER A 1036 -1.18 31.78 14.36
#